data_AF-A0A6A3C9E3-F1
#
_entry.id   AF-A0A6A3C9E3-F1
#
_cell.length_a   1.000
_cell.length_b   1.000
_cell.length_c   1.000
_cell.angle_alpha   90.00
_cell.angle_beta   90.00
_cell.angle_gamma   90.00
#
_symmetry.space_group_name_H-M   'P 1'
#
loop_
_entity.id
_entity.type
_entity.pdbx_description
1 polymer ?
#
loop_
_entity_poly.entity_id
_entity_poly.type
_entity_poly.pdbx_seq_one_letter_code
_entity_poly.pdbx_strand_id
1 'polypeptide(L)'
;MWVKLKAVSSILSYLVIGIGLVAAAPRCYDTGNFTTNSTYGNNRDLLLASLPSNASANGGFFNTTIGQGSDKVYALAMCKGDSTPEKCFSLVNDDTIHELMANCPNQKEAYSWTGDFCIVHFADHSFFGTPELEPAEAFYNTGNLTSNLTEFDAVWESLINSVVRKASKGSSSLKYATGEADVTVFRKIYSLMQCTPDLSEQDCDYCLRQSANSYVSCCHGKQGGGVQRPNCLFRWDLYPFYTANSSTTASLSPPPSPSSTYNVLACTEGGGISSRTLVIIVVPSVTFIVVLVILGIAVLPMRIKKKKQNDQNNKMHVESLQIDFHAVRAATENFSDANLLGRGGFGPVYKGKLEDGREVAIKRLSENSGQGTREFKNEVMLLAKLQHRNLVKLLGFSFEQKERVLIYEFLPNSSLDNFIFDPVKRLLLNWDKRYKIIEGTAKGLVYLHEDSQYRIIHRDLKAANILLDEEMNPKISDFGMAKLFVVDQTRADTSKIVGTYGYMAPEYAWHGQYSVKSDVYAFGVLVLEIISGNKINSLTNQVGDSLLTHAWRNWNEGTALEFVDPILRDGSRSEIMRCIHLGLLCVQENIAYRPTIASVVLMLSSYSMSLPVPSRPAFSMNTNTGTATMSDSLLLFNQSEREAIQDSVNEASISELDPR
;
A
#
# COMPACT_ATOMS: atom_id res chain seq x y z
N MET A 1 21.39 -2.05 43.06
CA MET A 1 22.42 -2.64 42.17
C MET A 1 21.79 -3.46 41.02
N TRP A 2 20.68 -3.02 40.45
CA TRP A 2 19.85 -3.79 39.48
C TRP A 2 19.32 -2.90 38.34
N VAL A 3 20.04 -1.79 38.04
CA VAL A 3 19.63 -0.76 37.06
C VAL A 3 20.38 -0.88 35.72
N LYS A 4 21.31 -1.83 35.56
CA LYS A 4 22.11 -1.94 34.32
C LYS A 4 21.77 -3.12 33.38
N LEU A 5 20.75 -3.93 33.67
CA LEU A 5 20.41 -5.10 32.82
C LEU A 5 19.17 -4.94 31.93
N LYS A 6 18.32 -3.92 32.13
CA LYS A 6 17.11 -3.72 31.30
C LYS A 6 17.31 -2.81 30.08
N ALA A 7 18.45 -2.12 29.97
CA ALA A 7 18.82 -1.39 28.75
C ALA A 7 19.23 -2.33 27.60
N VAL A 8 19.54 -3.60 27.88
CA VAL A 8 20.03 -4.56 26.88
C VAL A 8 18.90 -5.36 26.22
N SER A 9 17.77 -5.57 26.91
CA SER A 9 16.61 -6.30 26.37
C SER A 9 15.72 -5.44 25.45
N SER A 10 15.75 -4.11 25.61
CA SER A 10 15.07 -3.16 24.72
C SER A 10 15.83 -2.85 23.43
N ILE A 11 17.05 -3.38 23.29
CA ILE A 11 17.86 -3.29 22.07
C ILE A 11 17.73 -4.60 21.26
N LEU A 12 17.53 -5.73 21.93
CA LEU A 12 17.34 -7.03 21.27
C LEU A 12 15.94 -7.21 20.63
N SER A 13 14.95 -6.39 20.99
CA SER A 13 13.60 -6.42 20.39
C SER A 13 13.47 -5.57 19.12
N TYR A 14 14.55 -4.87 18.72
CA TYR A 14 14.65 -4.20 17.42
C TYR A 14 15.40 -5.04 16.36
N LEU A 15 15.86 -6.25 16.70
CA LEU A 15 16.73 -7.04 15.83
C LEU A 15 16.13 -8.35 15.29
N VAL A 16 14.81 -8.56 15.41
CA VAL A 16 14.13 -9.66 14.69
C VAL A 16 12.83 -9.15 14.06
N ILE A 17 12.97 -8.37 12.99
CA ILE A 17 11.93 -8.13 11.98
C ILE A 17 12.37 -8.93 10.74
N GLY A 18 11.74 -10.09 10.48
CA GLY A 18 11.75 -10.70 9.14
C GLY A 18 10.74 -9.94 8.27
N ILE A 19 11.18 -9.14 7.30
CA ILE A 19 11.55 -9.48 5.91
C ILE A 19 10.32 -9.85 5.06
N GLY A 20 10.16 -9.06 4.00
CA GLY A 20 9.10 -9.09 3.00
C GLY A 20 9.31 -8.02 1.92
N LEU A 21 10.24 -7.07 2.15
CA LEU A 21 11.28 -6.79 1.16
C LEU A 21 12.38 -7.83 1.39
N VAL A 22 12.83 -8.54 0.37
CA VAL A 22 14.13 -9.20 0.46
C VAL A 22 15.16 -8.06 0.55
N ALA A 23 15.50 -7.65 1.77
CA ALA A 23 16.82 -7.08 1.99
C ALA A 23 17.75 -8.29 1.82
N ALA A 24 18.39 -8.45 0.65
CA ALA A 24 19.39 -9.53 0.62
C ALA A 24 20.53 -9.11 1.52
N ALA A 25 20.89 -10.04 2.39
CA ALA A 25 22.01 -9.88 3.28
C ALA A 25 23.27 -9.58 2.46
N PRO A 26 24.16 -8.71 2.95
CA PRO A 26 25.46 -8.52 2.33
C PRO A 26 26.16 -9.87 2.15
N ARG A 27 26.78 -10.05 0.99
CA ARG A 27 27.50 -11.25 0.63
C ARG A 27 28.96 -11.10 1.01
N CYS A 28 29.43 -11.99 1.89
CA CYS A 28 30.83 -12.10 2.23
C CYS A 28 31.45 -13.21 1.37
N TYR A 29 32.53 -12.92 0.67
CA TYR A 29 33.23 -13.89 -0.16
C TYR A 29 34.31 -14.61 0.66
N ASP A 30 34.54 -15.88 0.36
CA ASP A 30 35.59 -16.70 1.00
C ASP A 30 36.90 -16.62 0.21
N THR A 31 37.36 -15.39 -0.08
CA THR A 31 38.63 -15.12 -0.79
C THR A 31 39.80 -14.89 0.17
N GLY A 32 39.52 -14.81 1.47
CA GLY A 32 40.50 -14.69 2.53
C GLY A 32 40.02 -13.82 3.68
N ASN A 33 40.65 -13.98 4.84
CA ASN A 33 40.34 -13.19 6.03
C ASN A 33 41.56 -12.35 6.44
N PHE A 34 41.30 -11.22 7.09
CA PHE A 34 42.33 -10.39 7.72
C PHE A 34 42.06 -10.28 9.23
N THR A 35 43.08 -9.93 10.02
CA THR A 35 42.94 -9.72 11.46
C THR A 35 42.55 -8.27 11.77
N THR A 36 41.68 -8.09 12.77
CA THR A 36 41.30 -6.77 13.28
C THR A 36 42.56 -6.00 13.70
N ASN A 37 42.72 -4.75 13.24
CA ASN A 37 43.92 -3.90 13.36
C ASN A 37 45.12 -4.26 12.47
N SER A 38 44.98 -5.19 11.51
CA SER A 38 45.99 -5.34 10.45
C SER A 38 46.03 -4.10 9.56
N THR A 39 47.14 -3.92 8.82
CA THR A 39 47.27 -2.83 7.85
C THR A 39 46.14 -2.87 6.82
N TYR A 40 45.82 -4.04 6.26
CA TYR A 40 44.65 -4.23 5.40
C TYR A 40 43.35 -3.77 6.06
N GLY A 41 43.09 -4.18 7.31
CA GLY A 41 41.87 -3.81 8.03
C GLY A 41 41.73 -2.31 8.21
N ASN A 42 42.80 -1.63 8.61
CA ASN A 42 42.83 -0.16 8.74
C ASN A 42 42.60 0.52 7.38
N ASN A 43 43.22 0.00 6.31
CA ASN A 43 43.03 0.53 4.96
C ASN A 43 41.59 0.38 4.49
N ARG A 44 40.93 -0.76 4.75
CA ARG A 44 39.53 -1.00 4.43
C ARG A 44 38.62 -0.01 5.15
N ASP A 45 38.80 0.18 6.45
CA ASP A 45 37.94 1.04 7.26
C ASP A 45 38.06 2.52 6.83
N LEU A 46 39.29 2.98 6.56
CA LEU A 46 39.53 4.32 5.99
C LEU A 46 38.85 4.50 4.63
N LEU A 47 38.93 3.47 3.79
CA LEU A 47 38.37 3.49 2.44
C LEU A 47 36.84 3.54 2.50
N LEU A 48 36.20 2.65 3.25
CA LEU A 48 34.74 2.63 3.44
C LEU A 48 34.23 3.96 4.03
N ALA A 49 34.91 4.52 5.04
CA ALA A 49 34.53 5.82 5.61
C ALA A 49 34.57 6.98 4.60
N SER A 50 35.37 6.86 3.55
CA SER A 50 35.45 7.89 2.50
C SER A 50 34.33 7.80 1.46
N LEU A 51 33.72 6.62 1.25
CA LEU A 51 32.77 6.39 0.16
C LEU A 51 31.51 7.26 0.21
N PRO A 52 30.83 7.49 1.35
CA PRO A 52 29.56 8.21 1.35
C PRO A 52 29.67 9.65 0.85
N SER A 53 30.67 10.38 1.37
CA SER A 53 30.91 11.78 0.99
C SER A 53 31.33 11.91 -0.47
N ASN A 54 32.18 11.01 -0.95
CA ASN A 54 32.68 11.05 -2.31
C ASN A 54 31.64 10.59 -3.34
N ALA A 55 30.86 9.53 -3.05
CA ALA A 55 29.77 9.10 -3.94
C ALA A 55 28.70 10.19 -4.05
N SER A 56 28.33 10.82 -2.93
CA SER A 56 27.40 11.95 -2.89
C SER A 56 27.89 13.14 -3.72
N ALA A 57 29.17 13.50 -3.61
CA ALA A 57 29.77 14.61 -4.35
C ALA A 57 29.95 14.33 -5.86
N ASN A 58 30.12 13.06 -6.26
CA ASN A 58 30.40 12.65 -7.63
C ASN A 58 29.18 12.12 -8.39
N GLY A 59 27.98 12.58 -8.03
CA GLY A 59 26.76 12.23 -8.79
C GLY A 59 26.28 10.79 -8.57
N GLY A 60 26.66 10.18 -7.45
CA GLY A 60 26.17 8.88 -7.03
C GLY A 60 27.13 7.72 -7.25
N PHE A 61 28.28 7.91 -7.90
CA PHE A 61 29.28 6.86 -8.08
C PHE A 61 30.68 7.31 -7.62
N PHE A 62 31.39 6.44 -6.92
CA PHE A 62 32.79 6.66 -6.59
C PHE A 62 33.51 5.33 -6.39
N ASN A 63 34.70 5.20 -6.96
CA ASN A 63 35.60 4.08 -6.72
C ASN A 63 36.97 4.61 -6.26
N THR A 64 37.66 3.85 -5.41
CA THR A 64 38.96 4.26 -4.87
C THR A 64 39.76 3.06 -4.36
N THR A 65 41.05 3.28 -4.10
CA THR A 65 41.96 2.26 -3.56
C THR A 65 42.87 2.86 -2.50
N ILE A 66 43.20 2.07 -1.47
CA ILE A 66 44.16 2.44 -0.41
C ILE A 66 45.10 1.26 -0.15
N GLY A 67 46.36 1.52 0.18
CA GLY A 67 47.34 0.51 0.57
C GLY A 67 48.24 0.01 -0.57
N GLN A 68 49.11 -0.94 -0.25
CA GLN A 68 50.11 -1.52 -1.17
C GLN A 68 50.28 -3.02 -0.90
N GLY A 69 50.70 -3.77 -1.92
CA GLY A 69 50.94 -5.21 -1.81
C GLY A 69 49.71 -5.97 -1.31
N SER A 70 49.92 -6.86 -0.33
CA SER A 70 48.86 -7.67 0.30
C SER A 70 47.89 -6.88 1.17
N ASP A 71 48.18 -5.59 1.45
CA ASP A 71 47.35 -4.70 2.26
C ASP A 71 46.54 -3.70 1.40
N LYS A 72 46.55 -3.87 0.07
CA LYS A 72 45.80 -3.00 -0.84
C LYS A 72 44.31 -3.39 -0.85
N VAL A 73 43.44 -2.39 -0.76
CA VAL A 73 41.98 -2.53 -0.79
C VAL A 73 41.43 -1.72 -1.95
N TYR A 74 40.49 -2.31 -2.67
CA TYR A 74 39.70 -1.67 -3.72
C TYR A 74 38.27 -1.56 -3.20
N ALA A 75 37.60 -0.42 -3.38
CA ALA A 75 36.16 -0.37 -3.17
C ALA A 75 35.46 0.63 -4.07
N LEU A 76 34.15 0.43 -4.24
CA LEU A 76 33.26 1.36 -4.91
C LEU A 76 31.93 1.49 -4.17
N ALA A 77 31.24 2.59 -4.43
CA ALA A 77 29.85 2.80 -4.09
C ALA A 77 29.09 3.34 -5.30
N MET A 78 27.84 2.87 -5.48
CA MET A 78 26.95 3.35 -6.53
C MET A 78 25.51 3.50 -6.02
N CYS A 79 24.97 4.70 -6.09
CA CYS A 79 23.56 5.02 -5.84
C CYS A 79 22.75 4.97 -7.14
N LYS A 80 21.44 4.74 -7.03
CA LYS A 80 20.52 4.85 -8.16
C LYS A 80 20.58 6.24 -8.80
N GLY A 81 20.58 6.29 -10.13
CA GLY A 81 20.87 7.49 -10.91
C GLY A 81 19.92 8.68 -10.74
N ASP A 82 18.75 8.51 -10.14
CA ASP A 82 17.81 9.60 -9.79
C ASP A 82 17.82 9.98 -8.30
N SER A 83 18.80 9.50 -7.53
CA SER A 83 18.99 9.84 -6.10
C SER A 83 19.55 11.25 -5.91
N THR A 84 19.06 11.98 -4.90
CA THR A 84 19.70 13.25 -4.49
C THR A 84 21.04 12.99 -3.78
N PRO A 85 21.97 13.97 -3.75
CA PRO A 85 23.25 13.81 -3.05
C PRO A 85 23.08 13.43 -1.57
N GLU A 86 22.11 14.03 -0.87
CA GLU A 86 21.84 13.74 0.54
C GLU A 86 21.30 12.33 0.73
N LYS A 87 20.42 11.88 -0.19
CA LYS A 87 19.88 10.53 -0.14
C LYS A 87 20.95 9.48 -0.44
N CYS A 88 21.83 9.75 -1.40
CA CYS A 88 22.97 8.88 -1.72
C CYS A 88 23.94 8.78 -0.53
N PHE A 89 24.27 9.90 0.11
CA PHE A 89 25.12 9.90 1.30
C PHE A 89 24.54 9.01 2.40
N SER A 90 23.27 9.20 2.74
CA SER A 90 22.61 8.44 3.81
C SER A 90 22.48 6.95 3.47
N LEU A 91 22.16 6.60 2.22
CA LEU A 91 22.09 5.19 1.80
C LEU A 91 23.46 4.49 1.92
N VAL A 92 24.52 5.10 1.38
CA VAL A 92 25.86 4.50 1.43
C VAL A 92 26.35 4.39 2.89
N ASN A 93 26.18 5.44 3.70
CA ASN A 93 26.69 5.50 5.06
C ASN A 93 25.87 4.66 6.04
N ASP A 94 24.59 4.98 6.20
CA ASP A 94 23.74 4.52 7.30
C ASP A 94 23.20 3.12 7.03
N ASP A 95 22.87 2.83 5.77
CA ASP A 95 22.18 1.61 5.38
C ASP A 95 23.13 0.54 4.81
N THR A 96 24.02 0.88 3.86
CA THR A 96 24.84 -0.13 3.16
C THR A 96 26.13 -0.50 3.91
N ILE A 97 26.99 0.47 4.26
CA ILE A 97 28.30 0.18 4.88
C ILE A 97 28.14 -0.43 6.28
N HIS A 98 27.22 0.10 7.08
CA HIS A 98 26.97 -0.42 8.43
C HIS A 98 26.50 -1.89 8.39
N GLU A 99 25.61 -2.24 7.47
CA GLU A 99 25.14 -3.62 7.30
C GLU A 99 26.25 -4.55 6.79
N LEU A 100 27.03 -4.09 5.80
CA LEU A 100 28.13 -4.84 5.22
C LEU A 100 29.26 -5.09 6.24
N MET A 101 29.62 -4.11 7.07
CA MET A 101 30.61 -4.31 8.14
C MET A 101 30.10 -5.19 9.28
N ALA A 102 28.80 -5.13 9.59
CA ALA A 102 28.19 -5.95 10.65
C ALA A 102 28.17 -7.45 10.29
N ASN A 103 27.95 -7.76 9.01
CA ASN A 103 27.83 -9.14 8.54
C ASN A 103 29.15 -9.70 7.99
N CYS A 104 30.02 -8.86 7.41
CA CYS A 104 31.32 -9.24 6.85
C CYS A 104 32.48 -8.57 7.61
N PRO A 105 32.71 -8.88 8.90
CA PRO A 105 33.62 -8.12 9.75
C PRO A 105 35.10 -8.29 9.39
N ASN A 106 35.50 -9.43 8.85
CA ASN A 106 36.90 -9.83 8.68
C ASN A 106 37.25 -10.44 7.31
N GLN A 107 36.30 -10.47 6.38
CA GLN A 107 36.50 -10.93 5.02
C GLN A 107 37.23 -9.87 4.21
N LYS A 108 38.10 -10.32 3.30
CA LYS A 108 38.82 -9.46 2.36
C LYS A 108 37.97 -9.03 1.17
N GLU A 109 36.78 -9.57 1.03
CA GLU A 109 35.84 -9.15 -0.01
C GLU A 109 34.39 -9.27 0.47
N ALA A 110 33.62 -8.22 0.22
CA ALA A 110 32.19 -8.24 0.44
C ALA A 110 31.45 -7.28 -0.48
N TYR A 111 30.22 -7.65 -0.78
CA TYR A 111 29.29 -6.93 -1.63
C TYR A 111 27.96 -6.76 -0.91
N SER A 112 27.34 -5.59 -1.01
CA SER A 112 26.01 -5.34 -0.44
C SER A 112 25.19 -4.44 -1.36
N TRP A 113 23.90 -4.70 -1.31
CA TRP A 113 22.86 -3.91 -1.95
C TRP A 113 21.85 -3.47 -0.87
N THR A 114 21.52 -2.18 -0.74
CA THR A 114 20.48 -1.79 0.23
C THR A 114 19.61 -0.65 -0.30
N GLY A 115 18.39 -0.54 0.26
CA GLY A 115 17.46 0.53 -0.05
C GLY A 115 16.99 0.58 -1.52
N ASP A 116 16.81 1.79 -2.05
CA ASP A 116 16.41 2.04 -3.45
C ASP A 116 17.62 1.90 -4.39
N PHE A 117 18.20 0.69 -4.45
CA PHE A 117 19.31 0.29 -5.33
C PHE A 117 20.63 1.04 -5.09
N CYS A 118 21.18 0.92 -3.88
CA CYS A 118 22.53 1.38 -3.54
C CYS A 118 23.50 0.20 -3.37
N ILE A 119 24.68 0.27 -3.99
CA ILE A 119 25.70 -0.79 -3.99
C ILE A 119 26.96 -0.32 -3.27
N VAL A 120 27.55 -1.19 -2.46
CA VAL A 120 28.93 -1.07 -1.94
C VAL A 120 29.64 -2.40 -2.11
N HIS A 121 30.84 -2.38 -2.69
CA HIS A 121 31.70 -3.55 -2.89
C HIS A 121 33.13 -3.19 -2.52
N PHE A 122 33.80 -4.03 -1.73
CA PHE A 122 35.25 -3.95 -1.53
C PHE A 122 35.91 -5.32 -1.74
N ALA A 123 37.18 -5.33 -2.15
CA ALA A 123 37.98 -6.54 -2.34
C ALA A 123 39.48 -6.27 -2.14
N ASP A 124 40.30 -7.32 -1.99
CA ASP A 124 41.77 -7.25 -1.99
C ASP A 124 42.40 -7.37 -3.39
N HIS A 125 41.57 -7.54 -4.42
CA HIS A 125 41.96 -7.47 -5.83
C HIS A 125 41.17 -6.39 -6.56
N SER A 126 41.67 -5.99 -7.74
CA SER A 126 40.91 -5.08 -8.59
C SER A 126 39.74 -5.82 -9.22
N PHE A 127 38.54 -5.24 -9.13
CA PHE A 127 37.34 -5.66 -9.85
C PHE A 127 36.78 -4.52 -10.73
N PHE A 128 37.45 -3.37 -10.76
CA PHE A 128 37.03 -2.24 -11.58
C PHE A 128 37.07 -2.57 -13.07
N GLY A 129 36.07 -2.08 -13.79
CA GLY A 129 35.96 -2.23 -15.25
C GLY A 129 35.70 -3.67 -15.71
N THR A 130 35.46 -4.61 -14.81
CA THR A 130 35.17 -6.02 -15.14
C THR A 130 33.73 -6.34 -14.77
N PRO A 131 32.88 -6.81 -15.71
CA PRO A 131 31.49 -7.11 -15.40
C PRO A 131 31.40 -8.42 -14.60
N GLU A 132 30.99 -8.32 -13.33
CA GLU A 132 30.69 -9.49 -12.50
C GLU A 132 29.22 -9.86 -12.67
N LEU A 133 28.98 -11.10 -13.15
CA LEU A 133 27.63 -11.58 -13.38
C LEU A 133 27.04 -12.19 -12.10
N GLU A 134 27.80 -12.87 -11.27
CA GLU A 134 27.27 -13.53 -10.08
C GLU A 134 27.63 -12.79 -8.79
N PRO A 135 26.72 -12.72 -7.78
CA PRO A 135 25.35 -13.24 -7.78
C PRO A 135 24.41 -12.54 -8.75
N ALA A 136 23.54 -13.32 -9.39
CA ALA A 136 22.31 -12.84 -9.99
C ALA A 136 21.15 -12.96 -9.00
N GLU A 137 20.60 -11.84 -8.55
CA GLU A 137 19.43 -11.86 -7.67
C GLU A 137 18.21 -11.30 -8.40
N ALA A 138 17.27 -12.19 -8.70
CA ALA A 138 16.02 -11.87 -9.36
C ALA A 138 14.92 -11.54 -8.32
N PHE A 139 14.17 -10.48 -8.57
CA PHE A 139 12.98 -10.12 -7.82
C PHE A 139 11.83 -9.90 -8.80
N TYR A 140 10.62 -10.29 -8.43
CA TYR A 140 9.47 -10.18 -9.31
C TYR A 140 8.17 -10.05 -8.52
N ASN A 141 7.19 -9.42 -9.14
CA ASN A 141 5.83 -9.40 -8.64
C ASN A 141 5.23 -10.81 -8.74
N THR A 142 4.53 -11.27 -7.69
CA THR A 142 3.90 -12.60 -7.70
C THR A 142 2.73 -12.70 -8.69
N GLY A 143 2.14 -11.57 -9.10
CA GLY A 143 1.07 -11.50 -10.10
C GLY A 143 1.50 -11.90 -11.51
N ASN A 144 0.60 -12.56 -12.25
CA ASN A 144 0.82 -13.01 -13.63
C ASN A 144 0.22 -12.04 -14.66
N LEU A 145 0.86 -11.87 -15.82
CA LEU A 145 0.32 -11.14 -16.97
C LEU A 145 -0.87 -11.90 -17.55
N THR A 146 -1.99 -11.20 -17.73
CA THR A 146 -3.26 -11.78 -18.20
C THR A 146 -3.57 -11.47 -19.68
N SER A 147 -2.66 -10.80 -20.38
CA SER A 147 -2.79 -10.37 -21.79
C SER A 147 -2.12 -11.35 -22.77
N ASN A 148 -2.29 -11.10 -24.08
CA ASN A 148 -1.53 -11.80 -25.12
C ASN A 148 -0.02 -11.58 -24.90
N LEU A 149 0.69 -12.64 -24.50
CA LEU A 149 2.10 -12.58 -24.17
C LEU A 149 2.97 -12.24 -25.38
N THR A 150 2.57 -12.62 -26.60
CA THR A 150 3.38 -12.39 -27.81
C THR A 150 3.53 -10.91 -28.14
N GLU A 151 2.44 -10.14 -28.08
CA GLU A 151 2.48 -8.68 -28.33
C GLU A 151 3.18 -7.95 -27.18
N PHE A 152 2.92 -8.38 -25.94
CA PHE A 152 3.58 -7.85 -24.76
C PHE A 152 5.10 -8.04 -24.83
N ASP A 153 5.55 -9.24 -25.16
CA ASP A 153 6.97 -9.61 -25.23
C ASP A 153 7.69 -8.80 -26.32
N ALA A 154 7.05 -8.55 -27.46
CA ALA A 154 7.61 -7.71 -28.52
C ALA A 154 7.81 -6.25 -28.08
N VAL A 155 6.83 -5.65 -27.40
CA VAL A 155 6.94 -4.28 -26.87
C VAL A 155 7.98 -4.23 -25.75
N TRP A 156 7.97 -5.21 -24.85
CA TRP A 156 8.94 -5.32 -23.76
C TRP A 156 10.36 -5.44 -24.30
N GLU A 157 10.63 -6.36 -25.24
CA GLU A 157 11.95 -6.58 -25.81
C GLU A 157 12.48 -5.33 -26.52
N SER A 158 11.62 -4.65 -27.28
CA SER A 158 11.98 -3.39 -27.94
C SER A 158 12.35 -2.29 -26.92
N LEU A 159 11.55 -2.16 -25.86
CA LEU A 159 11.82 -1.19 -24.79
C LEU A 159 13.12 -1.52 -24.06
N ILE A 160 13.30 -2.77 -23.62
CA ILE A 160 14.51 -3.24 -22.92
C ILE A 160 15.74 -2.97 -23.79
N ASN A 161 15.71 -3.32 -25.07
CA ASN A 161 16.81 -3.06 -26.00
C ASN A 161 17.16 -1.57 -26.12
N SER A 162 16.15 -0.70 -26.13
CA SER A 162 16.33 0.75 -26.18
C SER A 162 16.97 1.30 -24.90
N VAL A 163 16.47 0.85 -23.73
CA VAL A 163 16.96 1.29 -22.41
C VAL A 163 18.39 0.78 -22.16
N VAL A 164 18.72 -0.46 -22.53
CA VAL A 164 20.11 -0.99 -22.44
C VAL A 164 21.07 -0.09 -23.20
N ARG A 165 20.78 0.18 -24.49
CA ARG A 165 21.66 0.99 -25.36
C ARG A 165 21.85 2.40 -24.84
N LYS A 166 20.82 2.98 -24.22
CA LYS A 166 20.89 4.32 -23.66
C LYS A 166 21.69 4.35 -22.36
N ALA A 167 21.50 3.36 -21.49
CA ALA A 167 22.25 3.25 -20.23
C ALA A 167 23.75 3.00 -20.50
N SER A 168 24.09 2.10 -21.43
CA SER A 168 25.48 1.72 -21.73
C SER A 168 26.31 2.86 -22.32
N LYS A 169 25.68 3.74 -23.11
CA LYS A 169 26.26 4.96 -23.66
C LYS A 169 26.40 6.11 -22.67
N GLY A 170 26.02 5.90 -21.40
CA GLY A 170 26.18 6.90 -20.36
C GLY A 170 27.65 7.28 -20.14
N SER A 171 27.84 8.41 -19.46
CA SER A 171 29.14 9.00 -19.19
C SER A 171 29.95 8.24 -18.14
N SER A 172 31.20 8.64 -17.93
CA SER A 172 32.08 8.10 -16.88
C SER A 172 31.63 8.41 -15.45
N SER A 173 30.62 9.26 -15.25
CA SER A 173 30.02 9.54 -13.93
C SER A 173 28.63 8.90 -13.75
N LEU A 174 27.96 8.53 -14.84
CA LEU A 174 26.60 8.00 -14.78
C LEU A 174 26.25 7.18 -16.03
N LYS A 175 26.00 5.88 -15.84
CA LYS A 175 25.46 4.96 -16.84
C LYS A 175 24.09 4.46 -16.43
N TYR A 176 23.10 5.32 -16.65
CA TYR A 176 21.71 5.16 -16.21
C TYR A 176 20.74 5.56 -17.31
N ALA A 177 19.70 4.77 -17.52
CA ALA A 177 18.60 5.16 -18.38
C ALA A 177 17.27 4.62 -17.86
N THR A 178 16.21 5.34 -18.22
CA THR A 178 14.84 4.89 -18.02
C THR A 178 14.14 4.83 -19.35
N GLY A 179 13.02 4.13 -19.45
CA GLY A 179 12.20 4.15 -20.64
C GLY A 179 10.77 3.74 -20.35
N GLU A 180 9.89 4.17 -21.25
CA GLU A 180 8.50 3.78 -21.23
C GLU A 180 8.01 3.42 -22.64
N ALA A 181 7.10 2.46 -22.71
CA ALA A 181 6.44 2.05 -23.95
C ALA A 181 4.98 1.71 -23.70
N ASP A 182 4.10 2.16 -24.60
CA ASP A 182 2.69 1.80 -24.59
C ASP A 182 2.52 0.37 -25.11
N VAL A 183 1.91 -0.50 -24.29
CA VAL A 183 1.46 -1.84 -24.70
C VAL A 183 0.02 -1.75 -25.21
N THR A 184 -0.79 -0.93 -24.55
CA THR A 184 -2.14 -0.57 -24.98
C THR A 184 -2.38 0.91 -24.69
N VAL A 185 -3.50 1.47 -25.16
CA VAL A 185 -3.91 2.86 -24.88
C VAL A 185 -3.94 3.21 -23.38
N PHE A 186 -4.04 2.21 -22.50
CA PHE A 186 -4.15 2.39 -21.04
C PHE A 186 -3.05 1.72 -20.23
N ARG A 187 -2.07 1.08 -20.90
CA ARG A 187 -1.03 0.30 -20.21
C ARG A 187 0.33 0.61 -20.79
N LYS A 188 1.22 1.08 -19.90
CA LYS A 188 2.63 1.32 -20.20
C LYS A 188 3.52 0.32 -19.47
N ILE A 189 4.65 -0.02 -20.07
CA ILE A 189 5.78 -0.65 -19.40
C ILE A 189 6.75 0.47 -19.04
N TYR A 190 7.23 0.48 -17.80
CA TYR A 190 8.30 1.35 -17.33
C TYR A 190 9.53 0.49 -17.07
N SER A 191 10.69 0.88 -17.59
CA SER A 191 11.95 0.19 -17.36
C SER A 191 13.05 1.16 -16.91
N LEU A 192 13.96 0.64 -16.09
CA LEU A 192 15.14 1.32 -15.58
C LEU A 192 16.32 0.36 -15.69
N MET A 193 17.44 0.87 -16.17
CA MET A 193 18.69 0.14 -16.20
C MET A 193 19.86 1.02 -15.78
N GLN A 194 20.77 0.42 -15.04
CA GLN A 194 21.97 1.09 -14.57
C GLN A 194 23.14 0.13 -14.53
N CYS A 195 24.34 0.60 -14.83
CA CYS A 195 25.57 -0.13 -14.56
C CYS A 195 26.62 0.79 -13.92
N THR A 196 27.66 0.21 -13.33
CA THR A 196 28.74 1.00 -12.74
C THR A 196 29.51 1.76 -13.83
N PRO A 197 29.73 3.09 -13.69
CA PRO A 197 30.37 3.91 -14.71
C PRO A 197 31.81 3.51 -15.09
N ASP A 198 32.48 2.70 -14.29
CA ASP A 198 33.81 2.16 -14.58
C ASP A 198 33.81 1.05 -15.65
N LEU A 199 32.66 0.45 -15.96
CA LEU A 199 32.52 -0.48 -17.08
C LEU A 199 32.62 0.22 -18.44
N SER A 200 33.15 -0.47 -19.44
CA SER A 200 33.07 -0.02 -20.82
C SER A 200 31.61 0.00 -21.32
N GLU A 201 31.32 0.70 -22.43
CA GLU A 201 29.99 0.62 -23.05
C GLU A 201 29.60 -0.83 -23.39
N GLN A 202 30.56 -1.63 -23.86
CA GLN A 202 30.34 -3.02 -24.25
C GLN A 202 30.06 -3.92 -23.03
N ASP A 203 30.83 -3.75 -21.96
CA ASP A 203 30.66 -4.55 -20.73
C ASP A 203 29.38 -4.18 -19.99
N CYS A 204 29.01 -2.90 -19.98
CA CYS A 204 27.75 -2.45 -19.44
C CYS A 204 26.55 -3.00 -20.22
N ASP A 205 26.58 -2.91 -21.57
CA ASP A 205 25.54 -3.48 -22.43
C ASP A 205 25.42 -5.00 -22.19
N TYR A 206 26.56 -5.70 -22.13
CA TYR A 206 26.60 -7.13 -21.83
C TYR A 206 25.96 -7.45 -20.47
N CYS A 207 26.37 -6.80 -19.38
CA CYS A 207 25.84 -7.05 -18.03
C CYS A 207 24.32 -6.81 -17.96
N LEU A 208 23.84 -5.71 -18.55
CA LEU A 208 22.41 -5.37 -18.56
C LEU A 208 21.59 -6.36 -19.38
N ARG A 209 22.10 -6.83 -20.53
CA ARG A 209 21.45 -7.89 -21.32
C ARG A 209 21.39 -9.21 -20.58
N GLN A 210 22.46 -9.61 -19.90
CA GLN A 210 22.43 -10.81 -19.07
C GLN A 210 21.43 -10.71 -17.93
N SER A 211 21.25 -9.53 -17.35
CA SER A 211 20.24 -9.29 -16.31
C SER A 211 18.81 -9.40 -16.86
N ALA A 212 18.54 -8.82 -18.03
CA ALA A 212 17.25 -8.97 -18.71
C ALA A 212 16.97 -10.43 -19.11
N ASN A 213 17.97 -11.14 -19.65
CA ASN A 213 17.84 -12.55 -20.02
C ASN A 213 17.54 -13.46 -18.83
N SER A 214 18.25 -13.26 -17.70
CA SER A 214 17.97 -14.01 -16.47
C SER A 214 16.56 -13.77 -15.95
N TYR A 215 16.04 -12.54 -16.06
CA TYR A 215 14.64 -12.26 -15.73
C TYR A 215 13.68 -13.08 -16.60
N VAL A 216 13.92 -13.11 -17.92
CA VAL A 216 13.11 -13.91 -18.85
C VAL A 216 13.15 -15.40 -18.46
N SER A 217 14.31 -15.94 -18.11
CA SER A 217 14.41 -17.35 -17.71
C SER A 217 13.72 -17.69 -16.38
N CYS A 218 13.76 -16.81 -15.38
CA CYS A 218 13.20 -17.11 -14.05
C CYS A 218 11.72 -16.71 -13.89
N CYS A 219 11.32 -15.65 -14.58
CA CYS A 219 10.26 -14.77 -14.10
C CYS A 219 9.38 -14.24 -15.27
N HIS A 220 9.51 -14.84 -16.45
CA HIS A 220 8.64 -14.53 -17.59
C HIS A 220 7.16 -14.75 -17.24
N GLY A 221 6.30 -13.89 -17.78
CA GLY A 221 4.88 -13.87 -17.45
C GLY A 221 4.52 -13.16 -16.14
N LYS A 222 5.47 -12.61 -15.38
CA LYS A 222 5.19 -11.82 -14.16
C LYS A 222 4.92 -10.34 -14.45
N GLN A 223 4.11 -9.70 -13.60
CA GLN A 223 3.73 -8.29 -13.71
C GLN A 223 4.78 -7.34 -13.12
N GLY A 224 6.00 -7.39 -13.66
CA GLY A 224 7.11 -6.55 -13.22
C GLY A 224 8.11 -7.28 -12.31
N GLY A 225 9.31 -6.72 -12.24
CA GLY A 225 10.44 -7.26 -11.52
C GLY A 225 11.76 -6.80 -12.09
N GLY A 226 12.83 -7.53 -11.79
CA GLY A 226 14.17 -7.16 -12.17
C GLY A 226 15.22 -8.17 -11.74
N VAL A 227 16.46 -7.86 -12.08
CA VAL A 227 17.65 -8.61 -11.69
C VAL A 227 18.70 -7.59 -11.28
N GLN A 228 19.34 -7.81 -10.14
CA GLN A 228 20.50 -7.02 -9.73
C GLN A 228 21.73 -7.92 -9.66
N ARG A 229 22.86 -7.33 -10.01
CA ARG A 229 24.21 -7.90 -10.05
C ARG A 229 25.19 -6.87 -9.50
N PRO A 230 26.43 -7.27 -9.16
CA PRO A 230 27.42 -6.37 -8.59
C PRO A 230 27.66 -5.08 -9.41
N ASN A 231 27.65 -5.19 -10.73
CA ASN A 231 27.90 -4.04 -11.61
C ASN A 231 26.67 -3.51 -12.35
N CYS A 232 25.51 -4.17 -12.28
CA CYS A 232 24.37 -3.73 -13.07
C CYS A 232 23.01 -4.12 -12.49
N LEU A 233 22.02 -3.30 -12.84
CA LEU A 233 20.65 -3.39 -12.40
C LEU A 233 19.73 -3.34 -13.62
N PHE A 234 18.79 -4.27 -13.64
CA PHE A 234 17.62 -4.26 -14.50
C PHE A 234 16.36 -4.23 -13.64
N ARG A 235 15.44 -3.28 -13.91
CA ARG A 235 14.08 -3.30 -13.36
C ARG A 235 13.07 -2.88 -14.41
N TRP A 236 11.90 -3.50 -14.40
CA TRP A 236 10.74 -3.04 -15.13
C TRP A 236 9.46 -3.27 -14.33
N ASP A 237 8.43 -2.48 -14.60
CA ASP A 237 7.13 -2.62 -13.97
C ASP A 237 6.02 -1.98 -14.83
N LEU A 238 4.75 -2.20 -14.45
CA LEU A 238 3.58 -1.61 -15.10
C LEU A 238 3.15 -0.27 -14.49
N TYR A 239 3.88 0.21 -13.49
CA TYR A 239 3.71 1.52 -12.85
C TYR A 239 5.04 2.29 -12.83
N PRO A 240 5.01 3.64 -12.77
CA PRO A 240 6.23 4.43 -12.67
C PRO A 240 6.90 4.29 -11.29
N PHE A 241 8.21 4.06 -11.25
CA PHE A 241 9.00 3.87 -10.02
C PHE A 241 10.34 4.65 -10.01
N TYR A 242 10.48 5.62 -10.91
CA TYR A 242 11.64 6.49 -11.04
C TYR A 242 11.19 7.91 -11.39
N THR A 243 12.05 8.89 -11.15
CA THR A 243 11.83 10.26 -11.58
C THR A 243 12.22 10.41 -13.05
N ALA A 244 11.26 10.74 -13.92
CA ALA A 244 11.52 10.90 -15.35
C ALA A 244 12.35 12.17 -15.61
N ASN A 245 13.45 12.03 -16.35
CA ASN A 245 14.30 13.14 -16.76
C ASN A 245 14.53 13.04 -18.28
N SER A 246 14.22 14.11 -19.03
CA SER A 246 14.15 14.07 -20.50
C SER A 246 15.47 13.67 -21.18
N SER A 247 16.61 13.94 -20.53
CA SER A 247 17.94 13.53 -21.01
C SER A 247 18.18 12.02 -20.90
N THR A 248 17.58 11.32 -19.93
CA THR A 248 17.84 9.90 -19.63
C THR A 248 16.70 8.97 -20.07
N THR A 249 15.52 9.50 -20.43
CA THR A 249 14.37 8.70 -20.89
C THR A 249 14.50 8.24 -22.35
N ALA A 250 14.41 6.94 -22.60
CA ALA A 250 14.21 6.35 -23.91
C ALA A 250 12.70 6.26 -24.20
N SER A 251 12.25 6.87 -25.29
CA SER A 251 10.85 6.79 -25.73
C SER A 251 10.80 6.14 -27.11
N LEU A 252 9.93 5.15 -27.28
CA LEU A 252 9.53 4.64 -28.59
C LEU A 252 8.37 5.51 -29.08
N SER A 253 8.65 6.50 -29.93
CA SER A 253 7.60 7.27 -30.61
C SER A 253 7.23 6.63 -31.96
N PRO A 254 5.97 6.78 -32.45
CA PRO A 254 5.57 6.34 -33.80
C PRO A 254 6.28 7.17 -34.89
N PRO A 255 6.29 6.71 -36.16
CA PRO A 255 7.06 7.36 -37.24
C PRO A 255 6.59 8.80 -37.51
N PRO A 256 7.50 9.71 -37.90
CA PRO A 256 7.15 11.11 -38.13
C PRO A 256 6.34 11.27 -39.42
N SER A 257 5.21 12.00 -39.31
CA SER A 257 4.51 12.58 -40.47
C SER A 257 5.16 13.93 -40.85
N PRO A 258 5.05 14.36 -42.12
CA PRO A 258 6.07 15.17 -42.77
C PRO A 258 6.11 16.64 -42.33
N SER A 259 7.34 17.14 -42.36
CA SER A 259 7.81 18.50 -42.13
C SER A 259 7.00 19.61 -42.81
N SER A 260 6.62 20.63 -42.03
CA SER A 260 6.36 21.97 -42.55
C SER A 260 7.65 22.80 -42.50
N THR A 261 8.19 23.04 -43.68
CA THR A 261 9.35 23.88 -43.98
C THR A 261 9.12 25.33 -43.53
N TYR A 262 10.02 25.86 -42.70
CA TYR A 262 10.37 27.27 -42.72
C TYR A 262 11.89 27.39 -42.64
N ASN A 263 12.49 27.82 -43.75
CA ASN A 263 13.86 28.31 -43.79
C ASN A 263 13.91 29.67 -43.08
N VAL A 264 15.04 30.01 -42.45
CA VAL A 264 15.82 31.23 -42.75
C VAL A 264 17.06 31.33 -41.83
N LEU A 265 18.20 31.49 -42.54
CA LEU A 265 19.48 32.12 -42.21
C LEU A 265 20.34 31.71 -41.00
N ALA A 266 21.56 31.29 -41.35
CA ALA A 266 22.77 31.48 -40.55
C ALA A 266 23.30 32.93 -40.67
N CYS A 267 23.92 33.45 -39.60
CA CYS A 267 25.34 33.85 -39.58
C CYS A 267 25.76 34.55 -38.25
N THR A 268 26.86 34.05 -37.68
CA THR A 268 28.03 34.71 -37.02
C THR A 268 27.93 35.51 -35.70
N GLU A 269 28.75 35.02 -34.75
CA GLU A 269 29.70 35.66 -33.82
C GLU A 269 29.48 37.06 -33.20
N GLY A 270 29.68 37.10 -31.87
CA GLY A 270 30.59 38.06 -31.22
C GLY A 270 29.95 39.29 -30.55
N GLY A 271 30.09 39.40 -29.22
CA GLY A 271 29.85 40.67 -28.52
C GLY A 271 29.80 40.54 -26.99
N GLY A 272 30.90 40.87 -26.32
CA GLY A 272 30.99 40.90 -24.86
C GLY A 272 30.12 41.98 -24.22
N ILE A 273 29.67 41.74 -22.98
CA ILE A 273 28.80 42.66 -22.23
C ILE A 273 29.62 43.43 -21.18
N SER A 274 29.50 44.76 -21.25
CA SER A 274 30.14 45.77 -20.39
C SER A 274 29.61 45.80 -18.95
N SER A 275 30.47 46.15 -17.98
CA SER A 275 30.29 45.99 -16.52
C SER A 275 29.30 46.96 -15.85
N ARG A 276 28.35 47.56 -16.57
CA ARG A 276 27.42 48.58 -16.01
C ARG A 276 26.00 48.08 -15.76
N THR A 277 25.65 46.85 -16.15
CA THR A 277 24.29 46.28 -15.98
C THR A 277 24.12 45.48 -14.66
N LEU A 278 25.20 45.19 -13.94
CA LEU A 278 25.21 44.35 -12.73
C LEU A 278 24.64 45.04 -11.47
N VAL A 279 24.64 46.37 -11.40
CA VAL A 279 24.23 47.11 -10.18
C VAL A 279 22.70 47.24 -10.06
N ILE A 280 21.97 47.24 -11.17
CA ILE A 280 20.50 47.47 -11.18
C ILE A 280 19.72 46.20 -10.80
N ILE A 281 20.28 45.01 -11.05
CA ILE A 281 19.61 43.72 -10.80
C ILE A 281 19.93 43.16 -9.41
N VAL A 282 21.13 43.40 -8.89
CA VAL A 282 21.61 42.79 -7.63
C VAL A 282 20.98 43.45 -6.39
N VAL A 283 20.76 44.77 -6.40
CA VAL A 283 20.23 45.47 -5.21
C VAL A 283 18.77 45.09 -4.88
N PRO A 284 17.83 45.00 -5.85
CA PRO A 284 16.45 44.56 -5.57
C PRO A 284 16.36 43.08 -5.18
N SER A 285 17.22 42.22 -5.73
CA SER A 285 17.19 40.78 -5.46
C SER A 285 17.77 40.45 -4.08
N VAL A 286 18.83 41.14 -3.65
CA VAL A 286 19.37 40.99 -2.28
C VAL A 286 18.39 41.50 -1.24
N THR A 287 17.71 42.62 -1.48
CA THR A 287 16.70 43.16 -0.55
C THR A 287 15.48 42.24 -0.43
N PHE A 288 15.02 41.64 -1.54
CA PHE A 288 13.94 40.66 -1.52
C PHE A 288 14.29 39.39 -0.72
N ILE A 289 15.52 38.87 -0.89
CA ILE A 289 15.99 37.69 -0.15
C ILE A 289 16.05 37.98 1.36
N VAL A 290 16.55 39.15 1.75
CA VAL A 290 16.62 39.55 3.17
C VAL A 290 15.23 39.63 3.80
N VAL A 291 14.23 40.15 3.09
CA VAL A 291 12.84 40.22 3.58
C VAL A 291 12.24 38.81 3.75
N LEU A 292 12.49 37.90 2.81
CA LEU A 292 12.03 36.50 2.92
C LEU A 292 12.68 35.76 4.09
N VAL A 293 13.97 36.00 4.36
CA VAL A 293 14.67 35.43 5.51
C VAL A 293 14.10 35.96 6.82
N ILE A 294 13.82 37.26 6.92
CA ILE A 294 13.20 37.86 8.11
C ILE A 294 11.79 37.30 8.34
N LEU A 295 10.98 37.17 7.29
CA LEU A 295 9.65 36.54 7.36
C LEU A 295 9.72 35.08 7.78
N GLY A 296 10.69 34.32 7.25
CA GLY A 296 10.95 32.94 7.64
C GLY A 296 11.28 32.84 9.13
N ILE A 297 12.22 33.66 9.62
CA ILE A 297 12.65 33.71 11.02
C ILE A 297 11.51 34.15 11.95
N ALA A 298 10.61 35.02 11.51
CA ALA A 298 9.45 35.46 12.32
C ALA A 298 8.32 34.41 12.37
N VAL A 299 8.04 33.72 11.25
CA VAL A 299 6.88 32.82 11.13
C VAL A 299 7.17 31.39 11.62
N LEU A 300 8.38 30.88 11.42
CA LEU A 300 8.81 29.54 11.89
C LEU A 300 8.61 29.33 13.42
N PRO A 301 9.06 30.23 14.31
CA PRO A 301 8.87 30.06 15.75
C PRO A 301 7.41 30.17 16.18
N MET A 302 6.58 30.94 15.46
CA MET A 302 5.13 31.01 15.73
C MET A 302 4.42 29.69 15.35
N ARG A 303 4.81 29.04 14.24
CA ARG A 303 4.29 27.72 13.85
C ARG A 303 4.74 26.61 14.79
N ILE A 304 6.00 26.64 15.25
CA ILE A 304 6.54 25.67 16.21
C ILE A 304 5.86 25.82 17.59
N LYS A 305 5.61 27.06 18.04
CA LYS A 305 4.84 27.31 19.28
C LYS A 305 3.40 26.81 19.19
N LYS A 306 2.69 27.07 18.07
CA LYS A 306 1.34 26.53 17.83
C LYS A 306 1.31 25.01 17.84
N LYS A 307 2.30 24.34 17.24
CA LYS A 307 2.41 22.87 17.22
C LYS A 307 2.61 22.30 18.64
N LYS A 308 3.54 22.87 19.42
CA LYS A 308 3.79 22.46 20.82
C LYS A 308 2.57 22.66 21.73
N GLN A 309 1.83 23.76 21.55
CA GLN A 309 0.63 24.05 22.34
C GLN A 309 -0.52 23.08 22.01
N ASN A 310 -0.67 22.70 20.73
CA ASN A 310 -1.67 21.72 20.31
C ASN A 310 -1.36 20.30 20.84
N ASP A 311 -0.07 19.91 20.85
CA ASP A 311 0.37 18.62 21.37
C ASP A 311 0.20 18.51 22.90
N GLN A 312 0.41 19.60 23.66
CA GLN A 312 0.16 19.63 25.11
C GLN A 312 -1.33 19.57 25.46
N ASN A 313 -2.19 20.33 24.77
CA ASN A 313 -3.65 20.25 24.97
C ASN A 313 -4.20 18.86 24.61
N ASN A 314 -3.67 18.23 23.56
CA ASN A 314 -4.04 16.87 23.16
C ASN A 314 -3.74 15.83 24.24
N LYS A 315 -2.60 15.97 24.93
CA LYS A 315 -2.20 15.03 26.00
C LYS A 315 -3.15 15.14 27.21
N MET A 316 -3.51 16.35 27.63
CA MET A 316 -4.46 16.57 28.73
C MET A 316 -5.87 16.04 28.44
N HIS A 317 -6.38 16.20 27.21
CA HIS A 317 -7.72 15.71 26.86
C HIS A 317 -7.79 14.16 26.86
N VAL A 318 -6.76 13.49 26.34
CA VAL A 318 -6.72 12.02 26.33
C VAL A 318 -6.54 11.44 27.74
N GLU A 319 -5.76 12.08 28.61
CA GLU A 319 -5.61 11.68 30.02
C GLU A 319 -6.93 11.79 30.80
N SER A 320 -7.81 12.73 30.45
CA SER A 320 -9.12 12.89 31.09
C SER A 320 -10.15 11.78 30.79
N LEU A 321 -9.93 10.98 29.74
CA LEU A 321 -10.81 9.90 29.30
C LEU A 321 -10.44 8.53 29.91
N GLN A 322 -9.38 8.46 30.72
CA GLN A 322 -8.94 7.21 31.32
C GLN A 322 -9.83 6.83 32.51
N ILE A 323 -10.44 5.64 32.43
CA ILE A 323 -11.25 5.05 33.49
C ILE A 323 -10.45 3.93 34.17
N ASP A 324 -10.51 3.91 35.50
CA ASP A 324 -9.84 2.87 36.30
C ASP A 324 -10.38 1.47 35.96
N PHE A 325 -9.48 0.49 35.80
CA PHE A 325 -9.86 -0.85 35.38
C PHE A 325 -10.74 -1.55 36.43
N HIS A 326 -10.60 -1.23 37.72
CA HIS A 326 -11.48 -1.73 38.77
C HIS A 326 -12.92 -1.26 38.54
N ALA A 327 -13.11 0.00 38.16
CA ALA A 327 -14.43 0.54 37.83
C ALA A 327 -15.03 -0.15 36.60
N VAL A 328 -14.22 -0.42 35.57
CA VAL A 328 -14.66 -1.19 34.38
C VAL A 328 -15.06 -2.62 34.75
N ARG A 329 -14.28 -3.28 35.60
CA ARG A 329 -14.57 -4.63 36.09
C ARG A 329 -15.84 -4.67 36.93
N ALA A 330 -16.06 -3.68 37.79
CA ALA A 330 -17.31 -3.55 38.54
C ALA A 330 -18.51 -3.31 37.60
N ALA A 331 -18.37 -2.41 36.62
CA ALA A 331 -19.41 -2.06 35.67
C ALA A 331 -19.88 -3.24 34.79
N THR A 332 -19.03 -4.25 34.60
CA THR A 332 -19.30 -5.45 33.78
C THR A 332 -19.60 -6.70 34.61
N GLU A 333 -19.67 -6.58 35.93
CA GLU A 333 -19.77 -7.71 36.85
C GLU A 333 -18.66 -8.75 36.61
N ASN A 334 -17.41 -8.26 36.56
CA ASN A 334 -16.22 -9.03 36.25
C ASN A 334 -16.25 -9.69 34.87
N PHE A 335 -16.70 -8.95 33.85
CA PHE A 335 -16.84 -9.43 32.47
C PHE A 335 -17.71 -10.70 32.37
N SER A 336 -18.82 -10.70 33.12
CA SER A 336 -19.80 -11.81 33.13
C SER A 336 -20.33 -12.09 31.73
N ASP A 337 -20.43 -13.36 31.35
CA ASP A 337 -21.01 -13.79 30.07
C ASP A 337 -22.49 -13.36 29.94
N ALA A 338 -23.19 -13.12 31.06
CA ALA A 338 -24.56 -12.58 31.05
C ALA A 338 -24.63 -11.17 30.44
N ASN A 339 -23.52 -10.43 30.47
CA ASN A 339 -23.40 -9.09 29.91
C ASN A 339 -22.79 -9.10 28.50
N LEU A 340 -22.50 -10.26 27.91
CA LEU A 340 -21.87 -10.34 26.60
C LEU A 340 -22.84 -9.89 25.49
N LEU A 341 -22.51 -8.80 24.80
CA LEU A 341 -23.26 -8.30 23.65
C LEU A 341 -22.86 -8.99 22.35
N GLY A 342 -21.59 -9.41 22.25
CA GLY A 342 -21.07 -10.09 21.09
C GLY A 342 -19.56 -10.31 21.17
N ARG A 343 -19.03 -11.12 20.25
CA ARG A 343 -17.60 -11.40 20.14
C ARG A 343 -17.18 -11.28 18.66
N GLY A 344 -16.37 -10.27 18.36
CA GLY A 344 -15.80 -10.06 17.03
C GLY A 344 -14.34 -10.53 16.96
N GLY A 345 -13.70 -10.29 15.80
CA GLY A 345 -12.26 -10.60 15.60
C GLY A 345 -11.31 -9.85 16.54
N PHE A 346 -11.80 -8.79 17.19
CA PHE A 346 -11.02 -7.92 18.07
C PHE A 346 -11.25 -8.16 19.56
N GLY A 347 -12.16 -9.08 19.92
CA GLY A 347 -12.47 -9.43 21.29
C GLY A 347 -13.96 -9.34 21.64
N PRO A 348 -14.32 -9.75 22.86
CA PRO A 348 -15.68 -9.63 23.39
C PRO A 348 -16.06 -8.17 23.71
N VAL A 349 -17.35 -7.87 23.50
CA VAL A 349 -17.99 -6.60 23.88
C VAL A 349 -19.06 -6.91 24.92
N TYR A 350 -19.01 -6.20 26.04
CA TYR A 350 -19.93 -6.37 27.15
C TYR A 350 -20.81 -5.14 27.32
N LYS A 351 -22.05 -5.34 27.75
CA LYS A 351 -22.87 -4.28 28.35
C LYS A 351 -22.31 -4.00 29.74
N GLY A 352 -22.22 -2.73 30.10
CA GLY A 352 -21.86 -2.34 31.45
C GLY A 352 -22.67 -1.16 31.93
N LYS A 353 -22.61 -0.92 33.23
CA LYS A 353 -23.23 0.23 33.88
C LYS A 353 -22.19 0.94 34.75
N LEU A 354 -21.85 2.18 34.39
CA LEU A 354 -20.89 2.99 35.16
C LEU A 354 -21.52 3.40 36.51
N GLU A 355 -20.69 3.89 37.44
CA GLU A 355 -21.13 4.29 38.79
C GLU A 355 -22.22 5.38 38.78
N ASP A 356 -22.19 6.26 37.76
CA ASP A 356 -23.21 7.28 37.55
C ASP A 356 -24.50 6.76 36.90
N GLY A 357 -24.61 5.45 36.70
CA GLY A 357 -25.78 4.77 36.17
C GLY A 357 -25.85 4.73 34.64
N ARG A 358 -24.92 5.34 33.92
CA ARG A 358 -24.91 5.31 32.44
C ARG A 358 -24.62 3.91 31.92
N GLU A 359 -25.44 3.44 30.99
CA GLU A 359 -25.19 2.20 30.25
C GLU A 359 -24.13 2.43 29.16
N VAL A 360 -23.20 1.50 29.05
CA VAL A 360 -22.04 1.58 28.15
C VAL A 360 -21.77 0.25 27.46
N ALA A 361 -21.11 0.32 26.30
CA ALA A 361 -20.56 -0.85 25.62
C ALA A 361 -19.04 -0.91 25.87
N ILE A 362 -18.56 -2.02 26.41
CA ILE A 362 -17.18 -2.20 26.88
C ILE A 362 -16.52 -3.27 26.02
N LYS A 363 -15.65 -2.85 25.10
CA LYS A 363 -14.88 -3.73 24.21
C LYS A 363 -13.55 -4.06 24.88
N ARG A 364 -13.37 -5.32 25.29
CA ARG A 364 -12.12 -5.83 25.86
C ARG A 364 -11.30 -6.46 24.75
N LEU A 365 -10.19 -5.84 24.38
CA LEU A 365 -9.36 -6.31 23.29
C LEU A 365 -8.53 -7.52 23.73
N SER A 366 -8.34 -8.48 22.83
CA SER A 366 -7.72 -9.78 23.17
C SER A 366 -6.25 -9.66 23.61
N GLU A 367 -5.89 -10.44 24.64
CA GLU A 367 -4.56 -10.44 25.29
C GLU A 367 -3.40 -10.90 24.38
N ASN A 368 -3.70 -11.67 23.32
CA ASN A 368 -2.69 -12.48 22.62
C ASN A 368 -2.26 -11.95 21.24
N SER A 369 -2.60 -10.72 20.88
CA SER A 369 -2.22 -10.18 19.57
C SER A 369 -1.50 -8.83 19.67
N GLY A 370 -0.34 -8.71 19.02
CA GLY A 370 0.29 -7.41 18.76
C GLY A 370 -0.60 -6.47 17.94
N GLN A 371 -1.65 -7.02 17.32
CA GLN A 371 -2.71 -6.31 16.60
C GLN A 371 -3.65 -5.56 17.55
N GLY A 372 -4.16 -6.18 18.62
CA GLY A 372 -5.09 -5.53 19.56
C GLY A 372 -4.49 -4.30 20.25
N THR A 373 -3.19 -4.29 20.54
CA THR A 373 -2.52 -3.08 21.10
C THR A 373 -2.43 -1.93 20.08
N ARG A 374 -2.23 -2.23 18.79
CA ARG A 374 -2.19 -1.21 17.73
C ARG A 374 -3.58 -0.63 17.48
N GLU A 375 -4.60 -1.49 17.43
CA GLU A 375 -5.99 -1.08 17.27
C GLU A 375 -6.46 -0.23 18.45
N PHE A 376 -6.16 -0.64 19.68
CA PHE A 376 -6.41 0.17 20.87
C PHE A 376 -5.85 1.59 20.73
N LYS A 377 -4.57 1.70 20.37
CA LYS A 377 -3.91 2.99 20.20
C LYS A 377 -4.55 3.81 19.07
N ASN A 378 -4.90 3.18 17.95
CA ASN A 378 -5.58 3.86 16.85
C ASN A 378 -6.94 4.39 17.28
N GLU A 379 -7.77 3.55 17.89
CA GLU A 379 -9.12 3.92 18.32
C GLU A 379 -9.09 5.05 19.35
N VAL A 380 -8.24 4.96 20.40
CA VAL A 380 -8.11 6.04 21.40
C VAL A 380 -7.64 7.34 20.75
N MET A 381 -6.61 7.28 19.90
CA MET A 381 -6.04 8.50 19.29
C MET A 381 -6.98 9.18 18.30
N LEU A 382 -7.83 8.41 17.62
CA LEU A 382 -8.81 8.90 16.65
C LEU A 382 -10.09 9.34 17.36
N LEU A 383 -10.78 8.41 18.02
CA LEU A 383 -12.13 8.63 18.53
C LEU A 383 -12.18 9.61 19.70
N ALA A 384 -11.09 9.81 20.45
CA ALA A 384 -11.03 10.88 21.45
C ALA A 384 -11.17 12.29 20.84
N LYS A 385 -11.03 12.44 19.51
CA LYS A 385 -11.12 13.72 18.79
C LYS A 385 -12.29 13.80 17.82
N LEU A 386 -13.03 12.71 17.61
CA LEU A 386 -14.13 12.65 16.67
C LEU A 386 -15.45 12.81 17.42
N GLN A 387 -16.27 13.75 16.94
CA GLN A 387 -17.61 13.95 17.47
C GLN A 387 -18.55 14.26 16.31
N HIS A 388 -19.39 13.29 15.99
CA HIS A 388 -20.38 13.43 14.93
C HIS A 388 -21.57 12.51 15.21
N ARG A 389 -22.78 12.93 14.83
CA ARG A 389 -24.02 12.20 15.13
C ARG A 389 -24.07 10.78 14.52
N ASN A 390 -23.36 10.58 13.42
CA ASN A 390 -23.28 9.30 12.69
C ASN A 390 -21.98 8.52 12.95
N LEU A 391 -21.23 8.85 14.00
CA LEU A 391 -20.09 8.07 14.46
C LEU A 391 -20.35 7.62 15.91
N VAL A 392 -19.86 6.43 16.27
CA VAL A 392 -19.93 5.96 17.66
C VAL A 392 -19.03 6.81 18.54
N LYS A 393 -19.56 7.25 19.69
CA LYS A 393 -18.82 8.04 20.66
C LYS A 393 -18.01 7.15 21.60
N LEU A 394 -16.70 7.38 21.65
CA LEU A 394 -15.83 6.88 22.71
C LEU A 394 -16.05 7.72 23.97
N LEU A 395 -16.45 7.07 25.07
CA LEU A 395 -16.68 7.70 26.37
C LEU A 395 -15.46 7.62 27.27
N GLY A 396 -14.61 6.62 27.09
CA GLY A 396 -13.38 6.45 27.82
C GLY A 396 -12.59 5.23 27.39
N PHE A 397 -11.43 5.05 28.00
CA PHE A 397 -10.61 3.84 27.82
C PHE A 397 -9.99 3.43 29.14
N SER A 398 -9.62 2.16 29.27
CA SER A 398 -8.82 1.67 30.37
C SER A 398 -7.61 0.92 29.85
N PHE A 399 -6.46 1.22 30.47
CA PHE A 399 -5.17 0.64 30.17
C PHE A 399 -4.48 0.30 31.48
N GLU A 400 -4.37 -0.98 31.79
CA GLU A 400 -3.64 -1.46 32.96
C GLU A 400 -2.93 -2.77 32.61
N GLN A 401 -1.61 -2.83 32.79
CA GLN A 401 -0.80 -4.01 32.46
C GLN A 401 -1.05 -4.55 31.03
N LYS A 402 -1.79 -5.66 30.92
CA LYS A 402 -2.19 -6.32 29.66
C LYS A 402 -3.60 -5.96 29.19
N GLU A 403 -4.39 -5.31 30.03
CA GLU A 403 -5.76 -4.95 29.74
C GLU A 403 -5.84 -3.75 28.81
N ARG A 404 -6.63 -3.89 27.76
CA ARG A 404 -6.89 -2.86 26.74
C ARG A 404 -8.39 -2.80 26.55
N VAL A 405 -9.03 -1.81 27.14
CA VAL A 405 -10.48 -1.72 27.20
C VAL A 405 -10.96 -0.39 26.65
N LEU A 406 -11.91 -0.43 25.73
CA LEU A 406 -12.55 0.74 25.15
C LEU A 406 -14.00 0.81 25.64
N ILE A 407 -14.41 1.99 26.12
CA ILE A 407 -15.77 2.23 26.64
C ILE A 407 -16.48 3.19 25.67
N TYR A 408 -17.57 2.72 25.07
CA TYR A 408 -18.40 3.49 24.14
C TYR A 408 -19.79 3.74 24.71
N GLU A 409 -20.52 4.66 24.08
CA GLU A 409 -21.97 4.75 24.26
C GLU A 409 -22.64 3.40 23.95
N PHE A 410 -23.63 3.02 24.76
CA PHE A 410 -24.43 1.83 24.50
C PHE A 410 -25.47 2.13 23.41
N LEU A 411 -25.56 1.27 22.40
CA LEU A 411 -26.50 1.37 21.30
C LEU A 411 -27.41 0.13 21.31
N PRO A 412 -28.71 0.29 21.65
CA PRO A 412 -29.57 -0.84 21.97
C PRO A 412 -29.93 -1.70 20.75
N ASN A 413 -29.92 -1.13 19.55
CA ASN A 413 -30.31 -1.81 18.32
C ASN A 413 -29.13 -2.48 17.60
N SER A 414 -28.00 -2.71 18.27
CA SER A 414 -26.87 -3.51 17.72
C SER A 414 -26.40 -3.05 16.33
N SER A 415 -25.78 -3.93 15.55
CA SER A 415 -25.28 -3.69 14.21
C SER A 415 -26.31 -3.95 13.10
N LEU A 416 -26.18 -3.26 11.97
CA LEU A 416 -27.11 -3.29 10.85
C LEU A 416 -27.23 -4.69 10.21
N ASP A 417 -26.14 -5.46 10.16
CA ASP A 417 -26.11 -6.82 9.62
C ASP A 417 -27.06 -7.77 10.37
N ASN A 418 -27.25 -7.57 11.68
CA ASN A 418 -28.21 -8.31 12.50
C ASN A 418 -29.68 -8.02 12.12
N PHE A 419 -29.94 -6.98 11.34
CA PHE A 419 -31.27 -6.65 10.84
C PHE A 419 -31.41 -7.04 9.38
N ILE A 420 -30.55 -6.55 8.50
CA ILE A 420 -30.75 -6.71 7.05
C ILE A 420 -30.63 -8.16 6.59
N PHE A 421 -29.87 -9.02 7.30
CA PHE A 421 -29.70 -10.42 6.92
C PHE A 421 -30.57 -11.41 7.72
N ASP A 422 -31.23 -10.94 8.76
CA ASP A 422 -32.17 -11.75 9.55
C ASP A 422 -33.57 -11.65 8.92
N PRO A 423 -34.23 -12.77 8.55
CA PRO A 423 -35.53 -12.75 7.88
C PRO A 423 -36.65 -12.09 8.68
N VAL A 424 -36.56 -12.08 10.01
CA VAL A 424 -37.58 -11.50 10.90
C VAL A 424 -37.26 -10.05 11.18
N LYS A 425 -36.03 -9.74 11.61
CA LYS A 425 -35.63 -8.37 11.97
C LYS A 425 -35.57 -7.45 10.76
N ARG A 426 -35.35 -7.95 9.54
CA ARG A 426 -35.39 -7.12 8.33
C ARG A 426 -36.72 -6.42 8.12
N LEU A 427 -37.83 -7.00 8.61
CA LEU A 427 -39.17 -6.40 8.56
C LEU A 427 -39.27 -5.09 9.34
N LEU A 428 -38.38 -4.86 10.31
CA LEU A 428 -38.32 -3.63 11.08
C LEU A 428 -37.67 -2.47 10.30
N LEU A 429 -37.00 -2.77 9.18
CA LEU A 429 -36.29 -1.84 8.31
C LEU A 429 -37.07 -1.62 7.00
N ASN A 430 -38.13 -0.83 7.09
CA ASN A 430 -38.83 -0.31 5.90
C ASN A 430 -37.90 0.61 5.07
N TRP A 431 -38.38 1.01 3.89
CA TRP A 431 -37.59 1.84 2.97
C TRP A 431 -37.07 3.12 3.62
N ASP A 432 -37.91 3.88 4.32
CA ASP A 432 -37.51 5.15 4.93
C ASP A 432 -36.35 4.99 5.92
N LYS A 433 -36.38 3.93 6.74
CA LYS A 433 -35.27 3.63 7.67
C LYS A 433 -34.01 3.23 6.91
N ARG A 434 -34.11 2.38 5.89
CA ARG A 434 -32.95 1.98 5.07
C ARG A 434 -32.33 3.17 4.35
N TYR A 435 -33.15 4.06 3.80
CA TYR A 435 -32.70 5.29 3.16
C TYR A 435 -31.99 6.22 4.16
N LYS A 436 -32.56 6.44 5.36
CA LYS A 436 -31.91 7.19 6.44
C LYS A 436 -30.57 6.57 6.87
N ILE A 437 -30.48 5.24 6.90
CA ILE A 437 -29.23 4.53 7.21
C ILE A 437 -28.17 4.78 6.12
N ILE A 438 -28.53 4.71 4.85
CA ILE A 438 -27.64 5.03 3.73
C ILE A 438 -27.16 6.48 3.83
N GLU A 439 -28.09 7.42 3.99
CA GLU A 439 -27.80 8.85 4.06
C GLU A 439 -26.95 9.21 5.29
N GLY A 440 -27.30 8.71 6.46
CA GLY A 440 -26.55 8.95 7.70
C GLY A 440 -25.15 8.34 7.66
N THR A 441 -24.98 7.16 7.05
CA THR A 441 -23.65 6.56 6.85
C THR A 441 -22.80 7.42 5.90
N ALA A 442 -23.38 7.91 4.81
CA ALA A 442 -22.68 8.81 3.88
C ALA A 442 -22.24 10.12 4.58
N LYS A 443 -23.12 10.72 5.40
CA LYS A 443 -22.78 11.90 6.22
C LYS A 443 -21.64 11.62 7.21
N GLY A 444 -21.65 10.44 7.85
CA GLY A 444 -20.57 10.00 8.72
C GLY A 444 -19.22 9.90 7.99
N LEU A 445 -19.22 9.36 6.76
CA LEU A 445 -18.02 9.27 5.93
C LEU A 445 -17.53 10.63 5.41
N VAL A 446 -18.43 11.54 5.02
CA VAL A 446 -18.06 12.94 4.67
C VAL A 446 -17.28 13.56 5.82
N TYR A 447 -17.78 13.42 7.05
CA TYR A 447 -17.08 13.95 8.22
C TYR A 447 -15.67 13.36 8.36
N LEU A 448 -15.49 12.05 8.15
CA LEU A 448 -14.16 11.42 8.22
C LEU A 448 -13.22 11.88 7.10
N HIS A 449 -13.73 12.07 5.89
CA HIS A 449 -12.91 12.36 4.70
C HIS A 449 -12.59 13.85 4.52
N GLU A 450 -13.50 14.72 4.94
CA GLU A 450 -13.52 16.14 4.57
C GLU A 450 -13.67 17.10 5.77
N ASP A 451 -14.63 16.88 6.68
CA ASP A 451 -14.96 17.89 7.71
C ASP A 451 -14.17 17.78 9.02
N SER A 452 -13.60 16.61 9.32
CA SER A 452 -12.81 16.41 10.53
C SER A 452 -11.42 17.05 10.41
N GLN A 453 -10.78 17.30 11.55
CA GLN A 453 -9.46 17.96 11.61
C GLN A 453 -8.38 17.24 10.78
N TYR A 454 -8.52 15.91 10.64
CA TYR A 454 -7.63 15.08 9.87
C TYR A 454 -8.46 14.24 8.91
N ARG A 455 -8.00 14.08 7.68
CA ARG A 455 -8.62 13.13 6.77
C ARG A 455 -8.35 11.71 7.27
N ILE A 456 -9.42 10.95 7.51
CA ILE A 456 -9.36 9.60 8.08
C ILE A 456 -9.95 8.60 7.09
N ILE A 457 -9.18 7.57 6.76
CA ILE A 457 -9.66 6.45 5.94
C ILE A 457 -10.02 5.29 6.87
N HIS A 458 -11.27 4.82 6.81
CA HIS A 458 -11.81 3.80 7.71
C HIS A 458 -11.24 2.40 7.43
N ARG A 459 -11.22 2.00 6.15
CA ARG A 459 -10.68 0.73 5.61
C ARG A 459 -11.39 -0.57 5.99
N ASP A 460 -12.30 -0.57 6.96
CA ASP A 460 -13.16 -1.72 7.28
C ASP A 460 -14.64 -1.33 7.40
N LEU A 461 -15.14 -0.54 6.45
CA LEU A 461 -16.56 -0.20 6.41
C LEU A 461 -17.39 -1.39 5.90
N LYS A 462 -18.40 -1.81 6.67
CA LYS A 462 -19.29 -2.94 6.38
C LYS A 462 -20.55 -2.87 7.22
N ALA A 463 -21.58 -3.68 6.90
CA ALA A 463 -22.83 -3.69 7.65
C ALA A 463 -22.65 -3.98 9.15
N ALA A 464 -21.74 -4.89 9.51
CA ALA A 464 -21.42 -5.20 10.91
C ALA A 464 -20.81 -4.02 11.70
N ASN A 465 -20.24 -3.04 11.00
CA ASN A 465 -19.61 -1.86 11.61
C ASN A 465 -20.53 -0.62 11.59
N ILE A 466 -21.78 -0.76 11.15
CA ILE A 466 -22.82 0.27 11.28
C ILE A 466 -23.72 -0.11 12.46
N LEU A 467 -23.57 0.58 13.59
CA LEU A 467 -24.44 0.39 14.76
C LEU A 467 -25.68 1.29 14.65
N LEU A 468 -26.76 0.89 15.33
CA LEU A 468 -28.04 1.57 15.30
C LEU A 468 -28.41 2.08 16.70
N ASP A 469 -28.71 3.37 16.80
CA ASP A 469 -29.26 3.96 18.03
C ASP A 469 -30.74 3.59 18.24
N GLU A 470 -31.35 4.09 19.32
CA GLU A 470 -32.73 3.78 19.71
C GLU A 470 -33.74 4.11 18.60
N GLU A 471 -33.49 5.19 17.85
CA GLU A 471 -34.32 5.64 16.72
C GLU A 471 -33.92 5.02 15.36
N MET A 472 -33.04 4.02 15.35
CA MET A 472 -32.52 3.35 14.15
C MET A 472 -31.67 4.24 13.24
N ASN A 473 -31.04 5.28 13.76
CA ASN A 473 -30.06 6.07 13.02
C ASN A 473 -28.69 5.36 13.01
N PRO A 474 -27.93 5.47 11.90
CA PRO A 474 -26.65 4.80 11.77
C PRO A 474 -25.52 5.53 12.50
N LYS A 475 -24.64 4.75 13.13
CA LYS A 475 -23.36 5.19 13.69
C LYS A 475 -22.23 4.28 13.22
N ILE A 476 -21.25 4.84 12.52
CA ILE A 476 -20.05 4.12 12.07
C ILE A 476 -19.18 3.80 13.29
N SER A 477 -18.70 2.57 13.36
CA SER A 477 -17.94 2.00 14.47
C SER A 477 -16.69 1.25 13.98
N ASP A 478 -15.86 0.80 14.92
CA ASP A 478 -14.67 -0.05 14.69
C ASP A 478 -13.52 0.62 13.91
N PHE A 479 -12.90 1.63 14.53
CA PHE A 479 -11.82 2.43 13.96
C PHE A 479 -10.42 1.79 14.11
N GLY A 480 -10.33 0.53 14.55
CA GLY A 480 -9.05 -0.13 14.83
C GLY A 480 -8.11 -0.17 13.62
N MET A 481 -8.67 -0.21 12.41
CA MET A 481 -7.93 -0.24 11.14
C MET A 481 -7.77 1.12 10.47
N ALA A 482 -8.35 2.17 11.04
CA ALA A 482 -8.40 3.48 10.42
C ALA A 482 -7.01 4.13 10.34
N LYS A 483 -6.81 4.99 9.34
CA LYS A 483 -5.54 5.65 9.05
C LYS A 483 -5.73 7.14 8.82
N LEU A 484 -4.80 7.93 9.38
CA LEU A 484 -4.72 9.38 9.20
C LEU A 484 -3.97 9.70 7.91
N PHE A 485 -4.54 10.56 7.09
CA PHE A 485 -3.86 11.23 5.99
C PHE A 485 -3.38 12.60 6.44
N VAL A 486 -2.19 12.98 6.00
CA VAL A 486 -1.73 14.37 6.07
C VAL A 486 -2.53 15.16 5.02
N VAL A 487 -2.76 16.46 5.26
CA VAL A 487 -3.74 17.31 4.53
C VAL A 487 -3.65 17.24 2.99
N ASP A 488 -2.49 16.93 2.42
CA ASP A 488 -2.27 16.85 0.97
C ASP A 488 -2.18 15.42 0.41
N GLN A 489 -2.27 14.41 1.25
CA GLN A 489 -2.22 13.01 0.83
C GLN A 489 -3.56 12.59 0.23
N THR A 490 -3.53 12.10 -1.01
CA THR A 490 -4.72 11.61 -1.74
C THR A 490 -4.78 10.08 -1.79
N ARG A 491 -3.63 9.41 -1.68
CA ARG A 491 -3.47 7.95 -1.65
C ARG A 491 -2.30 7.57 -0.74
N ALA A 492 -2.37 6.38 -0.17
CA ALA A 492 -1.29 5.79 0.61
C ALA A 492 -1.21 4.29 0.34
N ASP A 493 -0.02 3.74 0.50
CA ASP A 493 0.24 2.32 0.29
C ASP A 493 0.48 1.62 1.63
N THR A 494 0.09 0.35 1.74
CA THR A 494 0.36 -0.49 2.90
C THR A 494 0.72 -1.90 2.48
N SER A 495 1.76 -2.47 3.07
CA SER A 495 2.07 -3.91 2.93
C SER A 495 1.13 -4.79 3.75
N LYS A 496 0.51 -4.24 4.80
CA LYS A 496 -0.48 -4.95 5.61
C LYS A 496 -1.89 -4.65 5.09
N ILE A 497 -2.42 -5.55 4.28
CA ILE A 497 -3.82 -5.55 3.84
C ILE A 497 -4.68 -6.08 4.98
N VAL A 498 -5.63 -5.28 5.44
CA VAL A 498 -6.61 -5.65 6.46
C VAL A 498 -7.97 -5.05 6.10
N GLY A 499 -9.04 -5.72 6.49
CA GLY A 499 -10.40 -5.34 6.15
C GLY A 499 -11.19 -6.60 5.84
N THR A 500 -12.44 -6.42 5.43
CA THR A 500 -13.35 -7.53 5.18
C THR A 500 -13.45 -7.82 3.68
N TYR A 501 -13.18 -9.07 3.29
CA TYR A 501 -13.32 -9.52 1.91
C TYR A 501 -14.73 -9.24 1.37
N GLY A 502 -14.82 -8.85 0.10
CA GLY A 502 -16.05 -8.34 -0.53
C GLY A 502 -16.19 -6.82 -0.43
N TYR A 503 -15.85 -6.21 0.71
CA TYR A 503 -15.91 -4.74 0.88
C TYR A 503 -14.62 -4.04 0.48
N MET A 504 -13.51 -4.76 0.40
CA MET A 504 -12.22 -4.18 -0.01
C MET A 504 -12.24 -3.80 -1.49
N ALA A 505 -11.89 -2.55 -1.76
CA ALA A 505 -11.70 -2.07 -3.12
C ALA A 505 -10.58 -2.84 -3.83
N PRO A 506 -10.69 -3.10 -5.15
CA PRO A 506 -9.68 -3.80 -5.94
C PRO A 506 -8.23 -3.32 -5.68
N GLU A 507 -7.99 -2.02 -5.83
CA GLU A 507 -6.65 -1.45 -5.67
C GLU A 507 -6.08 -1.64 -4.26
N TYR A 508 -6.95 -1.72 -3.26
CA TYR A 508 -6.56 -1.96 -1.89
C TYR A 508 -6.28 -3.43 -1.63
N ALA A 509 -7.14 -4.32 -2.13
CA ALA A 509 -7.00 -5.76 -1.98
C ALA A 509 -5.79 -6.32 -2.74
N TRP A 510 -5.50 -5.80 -3.94
CA TRP A 510 -4.41 -6.30 -4.79
C TRP A 510 -3.09 -5.58 -4.57
N HIS A 511 -3.10 -4.27 -4.29
CA HIS A 511 -1.89 -3.46 -4.26
C HIS A 511 -1.65 -2.78 -2.91
N GLY A 512 -2.53 -2.98 -1.92
CA GLY A 512 -2.43 -2.30 -0.63
C GLY A 512 -2.65 -0.79 -0.72
N GLN A 513 -3.18 -0.28 -1.83
CA GLN A 513 -3.41 1.14 -2.05
C GLN A 513 -4.74 1.54 -1.43
N TYR A 514 -4.73 2.37 -0.40
CA TYR A 514 -5.95 2.88 0.23
C TYR A 514 -6.07 4.39 0.04
N SER A 515 -7.31 4.85 -0.05
CA SER A 515 -7.68 6.25 -0.18
C SER A 515 -9.13 6.46 0.27
N VAL A 516 -9.61 7.70 0.23
CA VAL A 516 -11.04 8.00 0.40
C VAL A 516 -11.91 7.22 -0.57
N LYS A 517 -11.40 6.90 -1.77
CA LYS A 517 -12.13 6.13 -2.79
C LYS A 517 -12.23 4.64 -2.48
N SER A 518 -11.38 4.12 -1.60
CA SER A 518 -11.46 2.75 -1.14
C SER A 518 -12.60 2.58 -0.12
N ASP A 519 -12.83 3.58 0.74
CA ASP A 519 -14.02 3.64 1.61
C ASP A 519 -15.31 3.87 0.79
N VAL A 520 -15.26 4.68 -0.28
CA VAL A 520 -16.40 4.86 -1.19
C VAL A 520 -16.81 3.54 -1.84
N TYR A 521 -15.84 2.70 -2.25
CA TYR A 521 -16.14 1.37 -2.77
C TYR A 521 -16.88 0.52 -1.73
N ALA A 522 -16.36 0.45 -0.50
CA ALA A 522 -16.99 -0.28 0.60
C ALA A 522 -18.41 0.25 0.92
N PHE A 523 -18.62 1.56 0.82
CA PHE A 523 -19.94 2.18 0.94
C PHE A 523 -20.88 1.74 -0.18
N GLY A 524 -20.41 1.66 -1.42
CA GLY A 524 -21.20 1.16 -2.55
C GLY A 524 -21.68 -0.28 -2.35
N VAL A 525 -20.80 -1.15 -1.85
CA VAL A 525 -21.15 -2.53 -1.46
C VAL A 525 -22.24 -2.52 -0.38
N LEU A 526 -22.04 -1.74 0.68
CA LEU A 526 -23.00 -1.62 1.78
C LEU A 526 -24.38 -1.15 1.30
N VAL A 527 -24.46 -0.17 0.39
CA VAL A 527 -25.71 0.30 -0.20
C VAL A 527 -26.44 -0.83 -0.92
N LEU A 528 -25.74 -1.64 -1.72
CA LEU A 528 -26.32 -2.75 -2.46
C LEU A 528 -26.82 -3.87 -1.53
N GLU A 529 -26.13 -4.12 -0.42
CA GLU A 529 -26.61 -5.05 0.62
C GLU A 529 -27.86 -4.53 1.32
N ILE A 530 -27.90 -3.23 1.65
CA ILE A 530 -29.07 -2.59 2.27
C ILE A 530 -30.29 -2.69 1.35
N ILE A 531 -30.13 -2.53 0.03
CA ILE A 531 -31.26 -2.56 -0.91
C ILE A 531 -31.75 -3.99 -1.15
N SER A 532 -30.83 -4.96 -1.30
CA SER A 532 -31.18 -6.34 -1.63
C SER A 532 -31.54 -7.19 -0.41
N GLY A 533 -31.06 -6.82 0.78
CA GLY A 533 -31.10 -7.67 1.97
C GLY A 533 -30.23 -8.93 1.84
N ASN A 534 -29.30 -8.96 0.89
CA ASN A 534 -28.43 -10.12 0.63
C ASN A 534 -26.97 -9.79 1.01
N LYS A 535 -26.27 -10.76 1.61
CA LYS A 535 -24.83 -10.62 1.90
C LYS A 535 -24.04 -10.65 0.59
N ILE A 536 -22.95 -9.91 0.53
CA ILE A 536 -22.06 -9.93 -0.66
C ILE A 536 -21.62 -11.35 -1.08
N ASN A 537 -21.49 -12.29 -0.14
CA ASN A 537 -21.09 -13.68 -0.39
C ASN A 537 -22.26 -14.67 -0.52
N SER A 538 -23.53 -14.24 -0.62
CA SER A 538 -24.67 -15.18 -0.61
C SER A 538 -25.07 -15.75 -1.97
N LEU A 539 -24.55 -15.25 -3.09
CA LEU A 539 -24.94 -15.67 -4.45
C LEU A 539 -24.05 -16.78 -5.06
N THR A 540 -23.49 -17.67 -4.23
CA THR A 540 -22.47 -18.68 -4.61
C THR A 540 -22.95 -19.83 -5.50
N ASN A 541 -24.19 -19.82 -6.00
CA ASN A 541 -24.75 -20.96 -6.72
C ASN A 541 -24.41 -20.99 -8.23
N GLN A 542 -23.79 -19.94 -8.76
CA GLN A 542 -23.29 -19.91 -10.15
C GLN A 542 -21.86 -19.34 -10.18
N VAL A 543 -20.99 -19.99 -10.95
CA VAL A 543 -19.60 -19.55 -11.16
C VAL A 543 -19.61 -18.15 -11.79
N GLY A 544 -19.24 -17.13 -11.00
CA GLY A 544 -19.08 -15.75 -11.48
C GLY A 544 -20.21 -14.76 -11.15
N ASP A 545 -21.28 -15.18 -10.46
CA ASP A 545 -22.37 -14.27 -10.08
C ASP A 545 -22.15 -13.72 -8.65
N SER A 546 -21.56 -12.53 -8.56
CA SER A 546 -21.42 -11.79 -7.29
C SER A 546 -22.61 -10.85 -7.08
N LEU A 547 -22.88 -10.41 -5.84
CA LEU A 547 -23.92 -9.39 -5.57
C LEU A 547 -23.79 -8.16 -6.48
N LEU A 548 -22.55 -7.73 -6.75
CA LEU A 548 -22.25 -6.57 -7.59
C LEU A 548 -22.57 -6.85 -9.06
N THR A 549 -22.18 -8.02 -9.57
CA THR A 549 -22.48 -8.46 -10.94
C THR A 549 -23.98 -8.60 -11.14
N HIS A 550 -24.68 -9.18 -10.17
CA HIS A 550 -26.12 -9.36 -10.19
C HIS A 550 -26.86 -8.02 -10.17
N ALA A 551 -26.45 -7.08 -9.31
CA ALA A 551 -27.01 -5.73 -9.29
C ALA A 551 -26.81 -5.00 -10.63
N TRP A 552 -25.60 -5.06 -11.20
CA TRP A 552 -25.29 -4.41 -12.47
C TRP A 552 -26.08 -5.02 -13.64
N ARG A 553 -26.19 -6.35 -13.70
CA ARG A 553 -26.96 -7.06 -14.74
C ARG A 553 -28.42 -6.61 -14.73
N ASN A 554 -29.07 -6.68 -13.56
CA ASN A 554 -30.46 -6.25 -13.42
C ASN A 554 -30.64 -4.76 -13.74
N TRP A 555 -29.69 -3.91 -13.34
CA TRP A 555 -29.74 -2.49 -13.68
C TRP A 555 -29.62 -2.24 -15.19
N ASN A 556 -28.68 -2.92 -15.85
CA ASN A 556 -28.42 -2.76 -17.28
C ASN A 556 -29.54 -3.34 -18.17
N GLU A 557 -30.19 -4.42 -17.72
CA GLU A 557 -31.31 -5.07 -18.42
C GLU A 557 -32.67 -4.40 -18.13
N GLY A 558 -32.71 -3.40 -17.25
CA GLY A 558 -33.95 -2.70 -16.88
C GLY A 558 -34.82 -3.46 -15.86
N THR A 559 -34.31 -4.56 -15.29
CA THR A 559 -34.96 -5.41 -14.29
C THR A 559 -34.51 -5.11 -12.85
N ALA A 560 -33.93 -3.94 -12.58
CA ALA A 560 -33.37 -3.54 -11.28
C ALA A 560 -34.29 -3.76 -10.06
N LEU A 561 -35.62 -3.79 -10.22
CA LEU A 561 -36.54 -4.10 -9.14
C LEU A 561 -36.49 -5.56 -8.67
N GLU A 562 -36.02 -6.48 -9.50
CA GLU A 562 -35.83 -7.89 -9.13
C GLU A 562 -34.67 -8.05 -8.13
N PHE A 563 -33.74 -7.09 -8.10
CA PHE A 563 -32.65 -7.03 -7.13
C PHE A 563 -33.10 -6.56 -5.73
N VAL A 564 -34.25 -5.87 -5.66
CA VAL A 564 -34.71 -5.19 -4.44
C VAL A 564 -35.33 -6.20 -3.47
N ASP A 565 -35.01 -6.07 -2.19
CA ASP A 565 -35.63 -6.85 -1.12
C ASP A 565 -37.17 -6.74 -1.22
N PRO A 566 -37.91 -7.86 -1.34
CA PRO A 566 -39.36 -7.83 -1.56
C PRO A 566 -40.14 -7.01 -0.52
N ILE A 567 -39.61 -6.85 0.69
CA ILE A 567 -40.25 -6.07 1.75
C ILE A 567 -40.21 -4.55 1.50
N LEU A 568 -39.39 -4.10 0.55
CA LEU A 568 -39.22 -2.69 0.18
C LEU A 568 -40.09 -2.26 -1.00
N ARG A 569 -40.96 -3.15 -1.51
CA ARG A 569 -41.79 -2.89 -2.70
C ARG A 569 -42.75 -1.70 -2.53
N ASP A 570 -43.13 -1.37 -1.30
CA ASP A 570 -43.97 -0.22 -0.97
C ASP A 570 -43.17 1.10 -0.88
N GLY A 571 -41.84 1.04 -1.01
CA GLY A 571 -40.95 2.20 -0.96
C GLY A 571 -40.96 3.03 -2.25
N SER A 572 -40.31 4.20 -2.21
CA SER A 572 -40.20 5.07 -3.36
C SER A 572 -39.33 4.43 -4.46
N ARG A 573 -39.97 3.96 -5.53
CA ARG A 573 -39.28 3.33 -6.66
C ARG A 573 -38.15 4.21 -7.21
N SER A 574 -38.37 5.51 -7.35
CA SER A 574 -37.34 6.43 -7.86
C SER A 574 -36.13 6.53 -6.94
N GLU A 575 -36.34 6.54 -5.62
CA GLU A 575 -35.24 6.59 -4.66
C GLU A 575 -34.47 5.28 -4.62
N ILE A 576 -35.18 4.14 -4.63
CA ILE A 576 -34.57 2.81 -4.67
C ILE A 576 -33.67 2.67 -5.90
N MET A 577 -34.22 2.98 -7.09
CA MET A 577 -33.47 2.93 -8.35
C MET A 577 -32.25 3.85 -8.32
N ARG A 578 -32.39 5.04 -7.72
CA ARG A 578 -31.30 5.99 -7.55
C ARG A 578 -30.21 5.46 -6.63
N CYS A 579 -30.57 4.82 -5.51
CA CYS A 579 -29.61 4.21 -4.60
C CYS A 579 -28.89 3.01 -5.24
N ILE A 580 -29.56 2.19 -6.05
CA ILE A 580 -28.91 1.12 -6.84
C ILE A 580 -27.87 1.73 -7.78
N HIS A 581 -28.27 2.75 -8.54
CA HIS A 581 -27.38 3.46 -9.47
C HIS A 581 -26.16 4.03 -8.74
N LEU A 582 -26.37 4.69 -7.58
CA LEU A 582 -25.28 5.23 -6.76
C LEU A 582 -24.37 4.14 -6.20
N GLY A 583 -24.93 3.02 -5.73
CA GLY A 583 -24.16 1.86 -5.29
C GLY A 583 -23.24 1.37 -6.40
N LEU A 584 -23.77 1.22 -7.62
CA LEU A 584 -23.01 0.82 -8.81
C LEU A 584 -21.91 1.82 -9.19
N LEU A 585 -22.16 3.13 -9.09
CA LEU A 585 -21.14 4.17 -9.30
C LEU A 585 -20.03 4.14 -8.24
N CYS A 586 -20.34 3.75 -7.01
CA CYS A 586 -19.37 3.66 -5.93
C CYS A 586 -18.44 2.44 -6.09
N VAL A 587 -18.92 1.32 -6.65
CA VAL A 587 -18.16 0.07 -6.80
C VAL A 587 -17.42 -0.07 -8.14
N GLN A 588 -17.20 1.03 -8.86
CA GLN A 588 -16.48 1.02 -10.14
C GLN A 588 -15.03 0.53 -9.96
N GLU A 589 -14.53 -0.28 -10.88
CA GLU A 589 -13.15 -0.78 -10.83
C GLU A 589 -12.15 0.38 -10.91
N ASN A 590 -12.34 1.27 -11.90
CA ASN A 590 -11.53 2.48 -12.04
C ASN A 590 -11.88 3.50 -10.94
N ILE A 591 -10.88 3.81 -10.11
CA ILE A 591 -10.94 4.77 -8.99
C ILE A 591 -11.46 6.16 -9.43
N ALA A 592 -11.14 6.57 -10.66
CA ALA A 592 -11.54 7.87 -11.20
C ALA A 592 -13.05 7.98 -11.44
N TYR A 593 -13.73 6.86 -11.72
CA TYR A 593 -15.18 6.82 -11.95
C TYR A 593 -15.99 6.74 -10.67
N ARG A 594 -15.36 6.41 -9.53
CA ARG A 594 -16.03 6.48 -8.23
C ARG A 594 -16.28 7.94 -7.87
N PRO A 595 -17.49 8.34 -7.43
CA PRO A 595 -17.72 9.69 -6.94
C PRO A 595 -16.93 9.95 -5.64
N THR A 596 -16.85 11.20 -5.21
CA THR A 596 -16.48 11.51 -3.82
C THR A 596 -17.68 11.28 -2.91
N ILE A 597 -17.47 11.03 -1.63
CA ILE A 597 -18.60 10.80 -0.72
C ILE A 597 -19.47 12.07 -0.54
N ALA A 598 -18.88 13.27 -0.58
CA ALA A 598 -19.64 14.52 -0.63
C ALA A 598 -20.52 14.60 -1.89
N SER A 599 -20.00 14.20 -3.05
CA SER A 599 -20.81 14.09 -4.27
C SER A 599 -21.95 13.09 -4.10
N VAL A 600 -21.72 11.94 -3.44
CA VAL A 600 -22.78 10.95 -3.16
C VAL A 600 -23.88 11.55 -2.29
N VAL A 601 -23.55 12.29 -1.23
CA VAL A 601 -24.56 12.97 -0.38
C VAL A 601 -25.39 13.96 -1.21
N LEU A 602 -24.77 14.78 -2.06
CA LEU A 602 -25.48 15.68 -2.96
C LEU A 602 -26.38 14.92 -3.94
N MET A 603 -25.89 13.81 -4.49
CA MET A 603 -26.66 12.96 -5.39
C MET A 603 -27.83 12.28 -4.67
N LEU A 604 -27.72 11.93 -3.40
CA LEU A 604 -28.85 11.40 -2.63
C LEU A 604 -29.94 12.47 -2.45
N SER A 605 -29.56 13.72 -2.19
CA SER A 605 -30.51 14.81 -1.91
C SER A 605 -31.09 15.52 -3.14
N SER A 606 -30.48 15.41 -4.33
CA SER A 606 -30.84 16.21 -5.51
C SER A 606 -31.39 15.38 -6.68
N TYR A 607 -32.70 15.28 -6.81
CA TYR A 607 -33.37 14.47 -7.84
C TYR A 607 -33.23 15.00 -9.28
N SER A 608 -32.78 16.24 -9.48
CA SER A 608 -32.62 16.88 -10.80
C SER A 608 -31.25 16.63 -11.45
N MET A 609 -30.30 16.03 -10.73
CA MET A 609 -28.97 15.75 -11.27
C MET A 609 -28.97 14.50 -12.15
N SER A 610 -28.46 14.63 -13.38
CA SER A 610 -28.15 13.49 -14.25
C SER A 610 -26.94 12.73 -13.71
N LEU A 611 -27.09 11.42 -13.49
CA LEU A 611 -26.01 10.55 -13.02
C LEU A 611 -25.31 9.87 -14.21
N PRO A 612 -23.98 9.71 -14.18
CA PRO A 612 -23.26 8.98 -15.22
C PRO A 612 -23.65 7.50 -15.25
N VAL A 613 -23.53 6.85 -16.41
CA VAL A 613 -23.83 5.41 -16.54
C VAL A 613 -22.71 4.59 -15.90
N PRO A 614 -23.00 3.70 -14.93
CA PRO A 614 -22.01 2.82 -14.32
C PRO A 614 -21.51 1.76 -15.31
N SER A 615 -20.20 1.55 -15.33
CA SER A 615 -19.61 0.41 -16.04
C SER A 615 -19.76 -0.88 -15.22
N ARG A 616 -19.51 -2.03 -15.87
CA ARG A 616 -19.58 -3.35 -15.23
C ARG A 616 -18.58 -3.43 -14.06
N PRO A 617 -18.99 -3.82 -12.85
CA PRO A 617 -18.09 -4.03 -11.72
C PRO A 617 -17.07 -5.14 -11.99
N ALA A 618 -15.88 -5.04 -11.40
CA ALA A 618 -14.86 -6.08 -11.45
C ALA A 618 -15.37 -7.40 -10.83
N PHE A 619 -14.90 -8.54 -11.34
CA PHE A 619 -15.23 -9.86 -10.78
C PHE A 619 -14.80 -9.96 -9.31
N SER A 620 -15.76 -10.22 -8.41
CA SER A 620 -15.49 -10.50 -7.00
C SER A 620 -14.80 -11.86 -6.86
N MET A 621 -13.74 -11.95 -6.06
CA MET A 621 -13.11 -13.23 -5.69
C MET A 621 -14.12 -14.12 -4.95
N ASN A 622 -14.35 -15.33 -5.46
CA ASN A 622 -15.20 -16.34 -4.82
C ASN A 622 -14.59 -16.83 -3.49
N THR A 623 -15.40 -16.86 -2.44
CA THR A 623 -15.12 -17.59 -1.19
C THR A 623 -15.36 -19.08 -1.38
N ASN A 624 -14.31 -19.83 -1.72
CA ASN A 624 -14.25 -21.28 -1.52
C ASN A 624 -13.14 -21.60 -0.52
N THR A 625 -13.36 -21.34 0.77
CA THR A 625 -12.62 -22.02 1.83
C THR A 625 -13.31 -23.37 2.06
N GLY A 626 -12.98 -24.35 1.21
CA GLY A 626 -13.10 -25.74 1.59
C GLY A 626 -12.15 -26.00 2.75
N THR A 627 -12.68 -26.56 3.82
CA THR A 627 -11.94 -27.09 4.97
C THR A 627 -10.84 -28.04 4.51
N ALA A 628 -9.60 -27.54 4.44
CA ALA A 628 -8.40 -28.39 4.47
C ALA A 628 -7.82 -28.29 5.88
N THR A 629 -8.34 -29.15 6.76
CA THR A 629 -7.70 -29.47 8.03
C THR A 629 -6.30 -30.00 7.76
N MET A 630 -5.29 -29.31 8.31
CA MET A 630 -3.97 -29.90 8.51
C MET A 630 -4.10 -31.09 9.47
N SER A 631 -4.23 -32.28 8.93
CA SER A 631 -4.03 -33.53 9.66
C SER A 631 -3.76 -34.64 8.66
N ASP A 632 -2.60 -34.58 8.00
CA ASP A 632 -2.02 -35.74 7.32
C ASP A 632 -0.50 -35.71 7.50
N SER A 633 -0.12 -35.86 8.75
CA SER A 633 1.22 -36.23 9.18
C SER A 633 1.05 -36.98 10.49
N LEU A 634 0.49 -38.18 10.39
CA LEU A 634 0.69 -39.33 11.28
C LEU A 634 -0.20 -40.47 10.77
N LEU A 635 0.40 -41.66 10.62
CA LEU A 635 -0.19 -42.94 10.21
C LEU A 635 -0.06 -43.35 8.73
N LEU A 636 1.18 -43.31 8.22
CA LEU A 636 1.70 -44.47 7.49
C LEU A 636 1.70 -45.66 8.46
N PHE A 637 0.82 -46.64 8.26
CA PHE A 637 0.99 -48.09 8.54
C PHE A 637 -0.37 -48.79 8.40
N ASN A 638 -0.70 -49.26 7.18
CA ASN A 638 -0.99 -50.67 6.88
C ASN A 638 -1.65 -50.82 5.50
N GLN A 639 -0.91 -51.44 4.59
CA GLN A 639 -1.43 -52.04 3.36
C GLN A 639 -2.11 -53.39 3.67
N SER A 640 -3.00 -53.77 2.74
CA SER A 640 -3.60 -55.09 2.43
C SER A 640 -5.13 -55.07 2.65
N GLU A 641 -6.00 -55.57 1.78
CA GLU A 641 -5.88 -56.38 0.57
C GLU A 641 -7.27 -56.42 -0.11
N ARG A 642 -7.30 -56.74 -1.42
CA ARG A 642 -8.38 -57.41 -2.20
C ARG A 642 -9.47 -56.61 -2.92
N GLU A 643 -9.21 -56.52 -4.23
CA GLU A 643 -9.94 -57.16 -5.35
C GLU A 643 -11.34 -56.68 -5.79
N ALA A 644 -11.39 -56.50 -7.12
CA ALA A 644 -12.49 -56.07 -7.97
C ALA A 644 -13.57 -57.15 -8.19
N ILE A 645 -14.74 -56.73 -8.70
CA ILE A 645 -15.50 -57.41 -9.78
C ILE A 645 -16.44 -56.40 -10.45
N GLN A 646 -16.63 -56.65 -11.75
CA GLN A 646 -17.18 -55.87 -12.84
C GLN A 646 -18.65 -56.26 -13.14
N ASP A 647 -19.24 -55.61 -14.16
CA ASP A 647 -20.46 -55.93 -14.94
C ASP A 647 -21.80 -55.31 -14.48
N SER A 648 -22.70 -54.82 -15.35
CA SER A 648 -22.88 -55.01 -16.80
C SER A 648 -23.70 -53.87 -17.45
N VAL A 649 -23.56 -53.76 -18.77
CA VAL A 649 -24.34 -52.96 -19.72
C VAL A 649 -25.54 -53.77 -20.24
N ASN A 650 -26.65 -53.10 -20.57
CA ASN A 650 -27.48 -53.48 -21.72
C ASN A 650 -28.20 -52.29 -22.35
N GLU A 651 -28.16 -52.26 -23.68
CA GLU A 651 -28.76 -51.32 -24.62
C GLU A 651 -30.25 -51.65 -24.89
N ALA A 652 -31.06 -50.64 -25.23
CA ALA A 652 -31.87 -50.58 -26.46
C ALA A 652 -32.88 -49.40 -26.48
N SER A 653 -32.66 -48.50 -27.45
CA SER A 653 -33.57 -47.71 -28.31
C SER A 653 -35.07 -47.54 -28.00
N ILE A 654 -35.58 -46.31 -28.20
CA ILE A 654 -36.66 -45.92 -29.15
C ILE A 654 -36.66 -44.39 -29.32
N SER A 655 -36.90 -43.96 -30.57
CA SER A 655 -36.74 -42.63 -31.18
C SER A 655 -37.95 -41.68 -31.12
N GLU A 656 -37.63 -40.38 -31.22
CA GLU A 656 -38.33 -39.16 -31.70
C GLU A 656 -39.81 -39.18 -32.16
N LEU A 657 -40.54 -38.09 -31.86
CA LEU A 657 -40.97 -37.08 -32.86
C LEU A 657 -41.79 -35.92 -32.25
N ASP A 658 -41.45 -34.72 -32.69
CA ASP A 658 -42.10 -33.41 -32.49
C ASP A 658 -43.31 -33.23 -33.45
N PRO A 659 -44.30 -32.36 -33.13
CA PRO A 659 -44.54 -31.19 -33.99
C PRO A 659 -44.98 -29.93 -33.17
N ARG A 660 -44.74 -28.67 -33.57
CA ARG A 660 -44.66 -28.05 -34.91
C ARG A 660 -44.07 -26.64 -34.79
#